data_AF-A0A7R8YRT6-F1
#
_entry.id   AF-A0A7R8YRT6-F1
#
_cell.length_a   1.000
_cell.length_b   1.000
_cell.length_c   1.000
_cell.angle_alpha   90.00
_cell.angle_beta   90.00
_cell.angle_gamma   90.00
#
_symmetry.space_group_name_H-M   'P 1'
#
loop_
_entity.id
_entity.type
_entity.pdbx_description
1 polymer ?
#
loop_
_entity_poly.entity_id
_entity_poly.type
_entity_poly.pdbx_seq_one_letter_code
_entity_poly.pdbx_strand_id
1 'polypeptide(L)'
;MSMHRNLPRNNQGTSHSDHGMDDLITMKAGYKPIRINRVGSQSYYQTSSYRNSLLNASYTWHLIDVHHRGMYSKADILDAFFNIIGDSEFYPVGYKEGRVTDMFIVRGCKEAIQKLFHRELSLRMPDHKLVNLNISLNAAQYSSGQIFPQKVLEKIVERQFKRLETTDQISNVLNLQQIGNFAEAADIIINLGSKPALELLCKVIAQNHNILNTINGLNLIKNNITDPSPLKEFVHSSIKMIDLRHNNIQHPHQFNELKCLNVDELYVSGNPCTTEMNYLDEIKKYLPTLKKLDGISTEKIKQTSTDTIEMMYPGDIILDDRDRVSFTMYRTSDMWCQVVVEHKGKCTKRNILKAIFEIVEGEFFPCYYKASRIEDTFFVRCCHDQLESLLDVGLALRLPDCDDIPMTLKMNVSDFKKGHVEPMKAIIAALSTRFNVMDKCLNLESLHTSPELKNVIVCLSHPHTLATVLTTASRRFLVNLEEIRLGKNRISSVKALKTLNSARSIKILDLNNNLIENLKDFENIIKIPITELNLDGNPLCKNFKTAGDYVRQVRKIFPELTKLDGYPITKQVSSAMRVERNFLCSLEAYGFVDHFINHYFPIFDSPLRSQLIEMYDRRCIVSLSFNYDASKLNSYTTGRTRKYELLNRNLLADPLVPTPNVMYKKDSVLDFFKYFPASEHDLFSFTTDVTIFTDKLVCLTVSGIFQEPATITDVEFRLAFTRTFLFKQHATELGIFKNTNEYKIINDIIFITNPTNDQLKMSFRYSKPNKTKLQEPTVEDKEYLFVMFQRMTGLKNIWCTRCFEDANWDFKKALEVFIKLNQENRIPDSAFSES
;
A
#
# COMPACT_ATOMS: atom_id res chain seq x y z
N MET A 1 44.70 49.83 14.88
CA MET A 1 43.88 49.97 16.10
C MET A 1 42.80 51.01 15.85
N SER A 2 41.56 50.60 15.62
CA SER A 2 40.36 51.43 15.87
C SER A 2 39.12 50.61 15.56
N MET A 3 38.17 50.64 16.49
CA MET A 3 36.91 49.92 16.53
C MET A 3 35.96 50.36 15.41
N HIS A 4 35.26 49.41 14.77
CA HIS A 4 34.05 49.74 14.00
C HIS A 4 32.81 49.13 14.66
N ARG A 5 31.94 50.05 15.10
CA ARG A 5 30.57 49.81 15.58
C ARG A 5 29.72 49.25 14.45
N ASN A 6 29.06 48.13 14.71
CA ASN A 6 28.00 47.57 13.88
C ASN A 6 26.69 48.37 14.09
N LEU A 7 26.19 48.95 13.01
CA LEU A 7 24.78 49.34 12.84
C LEU A 7 24.11 48.35 11.90
N PRO A 8 22.82 48.01 12.09
CA PRO A 8 22.15 46.95 11.35
C PRO A 8 21.79 47.41 9.93
N ARG A 9 22.21 46.62 8.92
CA ARG A 9 21.77 46.80 7.54
C ARG A 9 20.35 46.28 7.37
N ASN A 10 19.43 47.21 7.09
CA ASN A 10 18.20 46.96 6.37
C ASN A 10 18.53 46.24 5.04
N ASN A 11 18.16 44.97 4.92
CA ASN A 11 18.01 44.32 3.62
C ASN A 11 16.53 44.09 3.37
N GLN A 12 15.90 45.07 2.72
CA GLN A 12 14.75 44.81 1.86
C GLN A 12 15.24 43.94 0.70
N GLY A 13 15.07 42.62 0.84
CA GLY A 13 15.27 41.65 -0.23
C GLY A 13 13.93 41.38 -0.90
N THR A 14 13.75 41.95 -2.07
CA THR A 14 12.65 41.67 -3.01
C THR A 14 12.63 40.19 -3.39
N SER A 15 11.64 39.43 -2.90
CA SER A 15 11.26 38.15 -3.50
C SER A 15 9.98 38.34 -4.30
N HIS A 16 10.07 38.26 -5.62
CA HIS A 16 8.92 38.16 -6.50
C HIS A 16 8.08 36.93 -6.12
N SER A 17 6.95 37.16 -5.44
CA SER A 17 5.93 36.16 -5.20
C SER A 17 5.00 36.10 -6.40
N ASP A 18 5.14 35.04 -7.20
CA ASP A 18 4.25 34.69 -8.31
C ASP A 18 2.95 34.05 -7.78
N HIS A 19 2.28 34.76 -6.86
CA HIS A 19 0.96 34.43 -6.33
C HIS A 19 0.06 35.66 -6.49
N GLY A 20 -0.32 35.95 -7.74
CA GLY A 20 -1.59 36.62 -7.96
C GLY A 20 -2.71 35.64 -7.58
N MET A 21 -3.14 35.60 -6.33
CA MET A 21 -4.33 34.85 -5.91
C MET A 21 -4.88 35.37 -4.57
N ASP A 22 -6.10 35.90 -4.65
CA ASP A 22 -7.10 36.12 -3.60
C ASP A 22 -6.61 36.19 -2.15
N ASP A 23 -6.57 37.42 -1.63
CA ASP A 23 -6.61 37.74 -0.19
C ASP A 23 -7.90 37.25 0.49
N LEU A 24 -8.73 36.45 -0.17
CA LEU A 24 -9.99 35.92 0.33
C LEU A 24 -9.95 34.38 0.33
N ILE A 25 -10.00 33.77 1.51
CA ILE A 25 -10.22 32.33 1.67
C ILE A 25 -11.72 32.08 1.71
N THR A 26 -12.27 31.49 0.66
CA THR A 26 -13.65 31.01 0.57
C THR A 26 -13.79 29.61 1.18
N MET A 27 -14.93 29.34 1.81
CA MET A 27 -15.18 28.09 2.54
C MET A 27 -16.18 27.23 1.75
N LYS A 28 -15.79 25.99 1.43
CA LYS A 28 -16.63 25.01 0.73
C LYS A 28 -17.87 24.60 1.56
N ALA A 29 -17.73 24.53 2.88
CA ALA A 29 -18.80 24.14 3.81
C ALA A 29 -19.77 25.30 4.16
N GLY A 30 -19.73 26.41 3.40
CA GLY A 30 -20.67 27.53 3.52
C GLY A 30 -20.41 28.47 4.71
N TYR A 31 -19.24 28.41 5.34
CA TYR A 31 -18.83 29.37 6.36
C TYR A 31 -18.46 30.72 5.74
N LYS A 32 -18.54 31.81 6.53
CA LYS A 32 -18.15 33.15 6.06
C LYS A 32 -16.67 33.15 5.64
N PRO A 33 -16.31 33.76 4.49
CA PRO A 33 -14.94 33.79 4.04
C PRO A 33 -14.03 34.60 4.98
N ILE A 34 -12.74 34.33 4.91
CA ILE A 34 -11.71 34.98 5.72
C ILE A 34 -10.82 35.81 4.80
N ARG A 35 -10.78 37.12 5.01
CA ARG A 35 -9.94 38.04 4.23
C ARG A 35 -8.60 38.25 4.92
N ILE A 36 -7.52 37.81 4.29
CA ILE A 36 -6.14 38.01 4.75
C ILE A 36 -5.73 39.45 4.47
N ASN A 37 -5.15 40.10 5.47
CA ASN A 37 -4.50 41.40 5.36
C ASN A 37 -3.01 41.23 5.62
N ARG A 38 -2.23 41.03 4.55
CA ARG A 38 -0.77 40.85 4.67
C ARG A 38 -0.05 42.11 5.14
N VAL A 39 -0.55 43.30 4.77
CA VAL A 39 0.07 44.60 5.10
C VAL A 39 -0.01 44.92 6.59
N GLY A 40 -1.11 44.52 7.26
CA GLY A 40 -1.30 44.70 8.70
C GLY A 40 -0.73 43.58 9.58
N SER A 41 -0.16 42.53 8.97
CA SER A 41 0.37 41.36 9.66
C SER A 41 1.87 41.50 9.96
N GLN A 42 2.36 40.85 11.01
CA GLN A 42 3.78 40.80 11.32
C GLN A 42 4.33 39.42 10.98
N SER A 43 5.18 39.35 9.96
CA SER A 43 5.80 38.10 9.47
C SER A 43 7.11 37.77 10.19
N TYR A 44 7.32 36.48 10.42
CA TYR A 44 8.49 35.93 11.10
C TYR A 44 9.03 34.74 10.30
N TYR A 45 10.35 34.67 10.18
CA TYR A 45 11.07 33.63 9.46
C TYR A 45 12.35 33.29 10.21
N GLN A 46 12.66 32.00 10.36
CA GLN A 46 13.91 31.50 10.98
C GLN A 46 14.29 32.24 12.28
N THR A 47 13.34 32.33 13.21
CA THR A 47 13.52 33.06 14.47
C THR A 47 12.75 32.39 15.59
N SER A 48 13.29 32.48 16.80
CA SER A 48 12.60 32.13 18.05
C SER A 48 11.99 33.33 18.76
N SER A 49 12.30 34.55 18.31
CA SER A 49 11.80 35.80 18.89
C SER A 49 10.52 36.25 18.21
N TYR A 50 9.50 36.54 19.01
CA TYR A 50 8.21 37.05 18.54
C TYR A 50 7.55 37.98 19.56
N ARG A 51 6.65 38.83 19.10
CA ARG A 51 5.83 39.68 19.98
C ARG A 51 4.69 38.86 20.58
N ASN A 52 4.83 38.44 21.84
CA ASN A 52 3.84 37.63 22.54
C ASN A 52 2.44 38.30 22.64
N SER A 53 2.37 39.63 22.62
CA SER A 53 1.09 40.37 22.61
C SER A 53 0.21 40.04 21.40
N LEU A 54 0.79 39.63 20.27
CA LEU A 54 0.06 39.28 19.05
C LEU A 54 -0.59 37.88 19.11
N LEU A 55 -0.16 37.01 20.02
CA LEU A 55 -0.71 35.66 20.19
C LEU A 55 -1.81 35.58 21.26
N ASN A 56 -1.97 36.62 22.07
CA ASN A 56 -2.97 36.66 23.15
C ASN A 56 -4.38 36.99 22.65
N ALA A 57 -4.53 37.43 21.40
CA ALA A 57 -5.81 37.79 20.82
C ALA A 57 -6.50 36.56 20.20
N SER A 58 -7.39 35.92 20.96
CA SER A 58 -8.19 34.75 20.53
C SER A 58 -9.11 35.03 19.32
N TYR A 59 -9.22 36.29 18.89
CA TYR A 59 -10.02 36.74 17.75
C TYR A 59 -9.18 37.07 16.51
N THR A 60 -7.93 36.61 16.43
CA THR A 60 -7.06 36.83 15.26
C THR A 60 -6.70 35.51 14.58
N TRP A 61 -6.60 35.55 13.25
CA TRP A 61 -6.08 34.48 12.42
C TRP A 61 -4.60 34.72 12.15
N HIS A 62 -3.82 33.65 12.17
CA HIS A 62 -2.39 33.63 11.84
C HIS A 62 -2.20 32.83 10.56
N LEU A 63 -1.37 33.34 9.65
CA LEU A 63 -1.05 32.69 8.38
C LEU A 63 0.24 31.90 8.54
N ILE A 64 0.27 30.66 8.05
CA ILE A 64 1.45 29.81 8.02
C ILE A 64 1.72 29.40 6.58
N ASP A 65 2.92 29.74 6.10
CA ASP A 65 3.46 29.27 4.83
C ASP A 65 4.55 28.22 5.09
N VAL A 66 4.52 27.11 4.37
CA VAL A 66 5.44 25.97 4.52
C VAL A 66 6.30 25.83 3.28
N HIS A 67 7.59 26.14 3.35
CA HIS A 67 8.48 26.21 2.18
C HIS A 67 9.13 24.86 1.83
N HIS A 68 8.31 23.89 1.39
CA HIS A 68 8.72 22.50 1.12
C HIS A 68 9.36 22.25 -0.25
N ARG A 69 9.30 23.21 -1.18
CA ARG A 69 9.89 23.14 -2.53
C ARG A 69 9.42 21.96 -3.39
N GLY A 70 8.21 21.47 -3.15
CA GLY A 70 7.61 20.35 -3.88
C GLY A 70 8.13 18.98 -3.46
N MET A 71 8.88 18.88 -2.35
CA MET A 71 9.51 17.64 -1.91
C MET A 71 8.62 16.78 -1.02
N TYR A 72 7.57 17.34 -0.43
CA TYR A 72 6.75 16.67 0.59
C TYR A 72 5.27 16.82 0.29
N SER A 73 4.49 15.79 0.61
CA SER A 73 3.03 15.81 0.47
C SER A 73 2.37 16.54 1.64
N LYS A 74 1.09 16.93 1.47
CA LYS A 74 0.27 17.45 2.56
C LYS A 74 0.24 16.55 3.80
N ALA A 75 0.23 15.23 3.61
CA ALA A 75 0.25 14.27 4.71
C ALA A 75 1.57 14.36 5.49
N ASP A 76 2.71 14.35 4.79
CA ASP A 76 4.04 14.47 5.41
C ASP A 76 4.18 15.77 6.23
N ILE A 77 3.64 16.87 5.69
CA ILE A 77 3.68 18.20 6.33
C ILE A 77 2.81 18.21 7.59
N LEU A 78 1.57 17.72 7.50
CA LEU A 78 0.66 17.67 8.66
C LEU A 78 1.21 16.75 9.75
N ASP A 79 1.76 15.60 9.40
CA ASP A 79 2.40 14.69 10.36
C ASP A 79 3.57 15.37 11.07
N ALA A 80 4.43 16.11 10.34
CA ALA A 80 5.50 16.88 10.93
C ALA A 80 5.01 17.98 11.89
N PHE A 81 3.89 18.65 11.57
CA PHE A 81 3.24 19.61 12.49
C PHE A 81 2.73 18.92 13.75
N PHE A 82 1.91 17.87 13.63
CA PHE A 82 1.30 17.21 14.78
C PHE A 82 2.34 16.55 15.69
N ASN A 83 3.45 16.05 15.15
CA ASN A 83 4.58 15.55 15.94
C ASN A 83 5.28 16.62 16.79
N ILE A 84 5.33 17.88 16.32
CA ILE A 84 5.93 18.99 17.07
C ILE A 84 4.94 19.55 18.10
N ILE A 85 3.68 19.66 17.69
CA ILE A 85 2.65 20.32 18.48
C ILE A 85 2.21 19.43 19.64
N GLY A 86 2.11 18.12 19.44
CA GLY A 86 1.67 17.18 20.48
C GLY A 86 0.30 17.55 21.04
N ASP A 87 0.19 17.71 22.35
CA ASP A 87 -1.08 17.90 23.07
C ASP A 87 -1.61 19.35 23.10
N SER A 88 -1.19 20.23 22.19
CA SER A 88 -1.73 21.60 22.10
C SER A 88 -2.77 21.73 20.99
N GLU A 89 -3.78 22.59 21.20
CA GLU A 89 -4.82 22.85 20.20
C GLU A 89 -4.23 23.37 18.89
N PHE A 90 -4.57 22.72 17.78
CA PHE A 90 -4.13 23.11 16.45
C PHE A 90 -5.08 22.62 15.36
N TYR A 91 -5.70 23.57 14.65
CA TYR A 91 -6.69 23.28 13.62
C TYR A 91 -6.38 24.12 12.36
N PRO A 92 -5.57 23.58 11.42
CA PRO A 92 -5.35 24.20 10.12
C PRO A 92 -6.67 24.43 9.36
N VAL A 93 -6.91 25.65 8.91
CA VAL A 93 -8.10 26.05 8.16
C VAL A 93 -7.68 26.55 6.77
N GLY A 94 -8.46 26.18 5.76
CA GLY A 94 -8.26 26.65 4.38
C GLY A 94 -6.93 26.21 3.78
N TYR A 95 -6.51 24.96 4.04
CA TYR A 95 -5.24 24.42 3.56
C TYR A 95 -5.18 24.41 2.02
N LYS A 96 -4.21 25.14 1.46
CA LYS A 96 -3.92 25.23 0.04
C LYS A 96 -2.56 24.59 -0.25
N GLU A 97 -2.57 23.51 -1.03
CA GLU A 97 -1.35 22.86 -1.52
C GLU A 97 -0.75 23.66 -2.67
N GLY A 98 0.53 23.98 -2.57
CA GLY A 98 1.28 24.67 -3.60
C GLY A 98 2.49 23.86 -4.07
N ARG A 99 3.01 24.21 -5.25
CA ARG A 99 4.17 23.51 -5.84
C ARG A 99 5.46 23.71 -5.05
N VAL A 100 5.56 24.81 -4.31
CA VAL A 100 6.77 25.23 -3.60
C VAL A 100 6.46 25.54 -2.14
N THR A 101 5.29 26.14 -1.91
CA THR A 101 4.81 26.54 -0.59
C THR A 101 3.38 26.09 -0.38
N ASP A 102 3.12 25.40 0.72
CA ASP A 102 1.76 25.20 1.20
C ASP A 102 1.36 26.35 2.13
N MET A 103 0.06 26.61 2.23
CA MET A 103 -0.47 27.71 3.02
C MET A 103 -1.73 27.29 3.76
N PHE A 104 -1.85 27.69 5.01
CA PHE A 104 -3.09 27.60 5.77
C PHE A 104 -3.13 28.67 6.87
N ILE A 105 -4.30 28.87 7.45
CA ILE A 105 -4.50 29.77 8.57
C ILE A 105 -4.89 28.99 9.83
N VAL A 106 -4.55 29.56 10.99
CA VAL A 106 -4.89 29.00 12.30
C VAL A 106 -5.36 30.10 13.25
N ARG A 107 -6.15 29.71 14.25
CA ARG A 107 -6.67 30.62 15.27
C ARG A 107 -6.77 29.89 16.61
N GLY A 108 -6.57 30.62 17.71
CA GLY A 108 -6.73 30.08 19.06
C GLY A 108 -5.63 29.12 19.53
N CYS A 109 -4.59 28.91 18.74
CA CYS A 109 -3.55 27.89 18.97
C CYS A 109 -2.23 28.50 19.50
N LYS A 110 -2.32 29.33 20.55
CA LYS A 110 -1.16 30.08 21.09
C LYS A 110 0.02 29.15 21.40
N GLU A 111 -0.22 28.09 22.17
CA GLU A 111 0.85 27.14 22.57
C GLU A 111 1.48 26.44 21.37
N ALA A 112 0.68 26.05 20.38
CA ALA A 112 1.18 25.40 19.17
C ALA A 112 2.12 26.35 18.40
N ILE A 113 1.73 27.61 18.23
CA ILE A 113 2.59 28.62 17.57
C ILE A 113 3.86 28.88 18.38
N GLN A 114 3.77 28.95 19.71
CA GLN A 114 4.95 29.08 20.56
C GLN A 114 5.91 27.90 20.37
N LYS A 115 5.42 26.65 20.33
CA LYS A 115 6.25 25.47 20.04
C LYS A 115 6.97 25.56 18.69
N LEU A 116 6.34 26.14 17.67
CA LEU A 116 6.98 26.40 16.37
C LEU A 116 8.11 27.45 16.47
N PHE A 117 7.90 28.54 17.21
CA PHE A 117 8.94 29.55 17.44
C PHE A 117 10.14 28.97 18.22
N HIS A 118 9.93 28.12 19.23
CA HIS A 118 11.02 27.44 19.94
C HIS A 118 11.91 26.58 19.03
N ARG A 119 11.41 26.20 17.85
CA ARG A 119 12.15 25.46 16.82
C ARG A 119 12.59 26.33 15.64
N GLU A 120 12.71 27.64 15.87
CA GLU A 120 13.13 28.60 14.85
C GLU A 120 12.27 28.54 13.58
N LEU A 121 10.97 28.25 13.74
CA LEU A 121 10.03 28.12 12.64
C LEU A 121 10.48 27.11 11.58
N SER A 122 10.90 25.91 12.02
CA SER A 122 11.30 24.82 11.14
C SER A 122 10.60 23.50 11.47
N LEU A 123 10.28 22.72 10.44
CA LEU A 123 9.76 21.36 10.53
C LEU A 123 10.86 20.37 10.18
N ARG A 124 10.97 19.29 10.95
CA ARG A 124 11.82 18.15 10.60
C ARG A 124 10.97 17.11 9.87
N MET A 125 11.34 16.82 8.63
CA MET A 125 10.61 15.89 7.75
C MET A 125 11.08 14.44 7.96
N PRO A 126 10.37 13.42 7.42
CA PRO A 126 10.71 12.01 7.61
C PRO A 126 12.14 11.63 7.18
N ASP A 127 12.70 12.32 6.19
CA ASP A 127 14.08 12.17 5.73
C ASP A 127 15.09 12.99 6.53
N HIS A 128 14.69 13.47 7.71
CA HIS A 128 15.44 14.31 8.64
C HIS A 128 15.84 15.70 8.11
N LYS A 129 15.42 16.11 6.91
CA LYS A 129 15.67 17.46 6.40
C LYS A 129 14.76 18.49 7.08
N LEU A 130 15.22 19.73 7.11
CA LEU A 130 14.47 20.85 7.66
C LEU A 130 13.71 21.60 6.56
N VAL A 131 12.45 21.88 6.82
CA VAL A 131 11.58 22.75 6.02
C VAL A 131 11.29 24.01 6.82
N ASN A 132 11.60 25.17 6.25
CA ASN A 132 11.37 26.45 6.92
C ASN A 132 9.90 26.87 6.80
N LEU A 133 9.41 27.51 7.84
CA LEU A 133 8.09 28.11 7.94
C LEU A 133 8.21 29.63 7.91
N ASN A 134 7.23 30.27 7.31
CA ASN A 134 6.96 31.70 7.51
C ASN A 134 5.62 31.82 8.24
N ILE A 135 5.61 32.50 9.39
CA ILE A 135 4.40 32.75 10.16
C ILE A 135 4.10 34.24 10.16
N SER A 136 2.91 34.61 9.67
CA SER A 136 2.42 35.98 9.76
C SER A 136 1.34 36.08 10.84
N LEU A 137 1.68 36.76 11.93
CA LEU A 137 0.78 36.99 13.06
C LEU A 137 -0.19 38.13 12.77
N ASN A 138 -1.42 38.05 13.30
CA ASN A 138 -2.52 38.98 13.04
C ASN A 138 -2.84 39.16 11.55
N ALA A 139 -2.89 38.07 10.79
CA ALA A 139 -3.14 38.07 9.36
C ALA A 139 -4.61 38.35 9.00
N ALA A 140 -5.57 38.09 9.88
CA ALA A 140 -6.96 38.52 9.72
C ALA A 140 -7.67 38.63 11.07
N GLN A 141 -8.75 39.42 11.15
CA GLN A 141 -9.64 39.44 12.31
C GLN A 141 -10.78 38.43 12.15
N TYR A 142 -11.13 37.78 13.24
CA TYR A 142 -12.30 36.92 13.31
C TYR A 142 -13.59 37.73 13.25
N SER A 143 -14.58 37.21 12.53
CA SER A 143 -15.94 37.73 12.57
C SER A 143 -16.96 36.60 12.74
N SER A 144 -18.10 36.91 13.37
CA SER A 144 -19.17 35.94 13.56
C SER A 144 -19.59 35.29 12.23
N GLY A 145 -19.84 33.98 12.27
CA GLY A 145 -20.17 33.17 11.10
C GLY A 145 -18.96 32.52 10.39
N GLN A 146 -17.73 32.88 10.76
CA GLN A 146 -16.53 32.17 10.28
C GLN A 146 -16.36 30.81 10.96
N ILE A 147 -15.65 29.91 10.28
CA ILE A 147 -15.41 28.53 10.72
C ILE A 147 -14.68 28.49 12.07
N PHE A 148 -15.11 27.58 12.94
CA PHE A 148 -14.39 27.23 14.18
C PHE A 148 -14.62 25.76 14.54
N PRO A 149 -13.65 25.07 15.18
CA PRO A 149 -13.67 23.62 15.34
C PRO A 149 -14.92 23.06 16.01
N GLN A 150 -15.36 23.62 17.14
CA GLN A 150 -16.51 23.08 17.87
C GLN A 150 -17.81 23.17 17.06
N LYS A 151 -18.10 24.26 16.33
CA LYS A 151 -19.28 24.32 15.46
C LYS A 151 -19.23 23.38 14.27
N VAL A 152 -18.04 23.03 13.79
CA VAL A 152 -17.89 21.99 12.76
C VAL A 152 -18.25 20.63 13.35
N LEU A 153 -17.70 20.31 14.53
CA LEU A 153 -18.01 19.06 15.24
C LEU A 153 -19.49 18.97 15.64
N GLU A 154 -20.10 20.05 16.13
CA GLU A 154 -21.53 20.13 16.44
C GLU A 154 -22.39 19.77 15.21
N LYS A 155 -22.12 20.38 14.06
CA LYS A 155 -22.84 20.05 12.81
C LYS A 155 -22.65 18.60 12.38
N ILE A 156 -21.43 18.06 12.49
CA ILE A 156 -21.13 16.66 12.16
C ILE A 156 -21.95 15.75 13.08
N VAL A 157 -21.83 15.94 14.39
CA VAL A 157 -22.52 15.13 15.41
C VAL A 157 -24.03 15.21 15.24
N GLU A 158 -24.61 16.40 15.04
CA GLU A 158 -26.04 16.57 14.77
C GLU A 158 -26.51 15.89 13.48
N ARG A 159 -25.69 15.92 12.42
CA ARG A 159 -26.02 15.26 11.16
C ARG A 159 -25.97 13.75 11.28
N GLN A 160 -24.94 13.22 11.94
CA GLN A 160 -24.80 11.77 12.16
C GLN A 160 -25.83 11.25 13.17
N PHE A 161 -26.25 12.08 14.12
CA PHE A 161 -27.34 11.75 15.03
C PHE A 161 -28.68 11.54 14.30
N LYS A 162 -28.90 12.18 13.14
CA LYS A 162 -30.07 11.91 12.29
C LYS A 162 -29.95 10.64 11.45
N ARG A 163 -28.79 9.98 11.49
CA ARG A 163 -28.42 8.81 10.67
C ARG A 163 -27.79 7.73 11.53
N LEU A 164 -28.34 7.49 12.72
CA LEU A 164 -27.84 6.46 13.60
C LEU A 164 -27.91 5.09 12.94
N GLU A 165 -26.86 4.30 13.14
CA GLU A 165 -26.70 2.99 12.53
C GLU A 165 -26.95 1.88 13.55
N THR A 166 -27.08 0.64 13.04
CA THR A 166 -27.04 -0.57 13.86
C THR A 166 -25.78 -1.35 13.51
N THR A 167 -24.95 -1.67 14.50
CA THR A 167 -23.69 -2.42 14.32
C THR A 167 -23.65 -3.55 15.34
N ASP A 168 -23.37 -4.78 14.89
CA ASP A 168 -23.21 -5.97 15.76
C ASP A 168 -24.29 -6.11 16.84
N GLN A 169 -25.56 -5.93 16.44
CA GLN A 169 -26.76 -6.01 17.29
C GLN A 169 -26.99 -4.83 18.24
N ILE A 170 -26.14 -3.80 18.19
CA ILE A 170 -26.29 -2.55 18.96
C ILE A 170 -26.93 -1.51 18.04
N SER A 171 -28.14 -1.08 18.38
CA SER A 171 -28.85 0.01 17.70
C SER A 171 -28.41 1.38 18.23
N ASN A 172 -28.72 2.45 17.50
CA ASN A 172 -28.41 3.83 17.88
C ASN A 172 -26.90 4.10 18.00
N VAL A 173 -26.11 3.60 17.04
CA VAL A 173 -24.66 3.85 16.96
C VAL A 173 -24.41 5.15 16.23
N LEU A 174 -23.68 6.07 16.87
CA LEU A 174 -23.22 7.31 16.27
C LEU A 174 -21.95 7.05 15.46
N ASN A 175 -22.07 7.09 14.13
CA ASN A 175 -20.96 6.84 13.22
C ASN A 175 -20.13 8.11 12.95
N LEU A 176 -18.90 8.13 13.49
CA LEU A 176 -17.92 9.20 13.31
C LEU A 176 -16.62 8.67 12.70
N GLN A 177 -16.69 7.58 11.93
CA GLN A 177 -15.55 7.03 11.21
C GLN A 177 -14.97 8.07 10.25
N GLN A 178 -13.62 8.22 10.26
CA GLN A 178 -12.88 9.16 9.42
C GLN A 178 -13.48 10.58 9.41
N ILE A 179 -13.64 11.18 10.60
CA ILE A 179 -14.39 12.43 10.80
C ILE A 179 -13.92 13.60 9.90
N GLY A 180 -12.63 13.62 9.54
CA GLY A 180 -12.07 14.63 8.64
C GLY A 180 -12.59 14.58 7.20
N ASN A 181 -13.26 13.49 6.80
CA ASN A 181 -13.82 13.33 5.46
C ASN A 181 -15.26 13.83 5.32
N PHE A 182 -15.91 14.23 6.43
CA PHE A 182 -17.25 14.80 6.36
C PHE A 182 -17.24 16.17 5.66
N ALA A 183 -18.30 16.46 4.91
CA ALA A 183 -18.41 17.68 4.12
C ALA A 183 -18.32 18.96 4.98
N GLU A 184 -18.80 18.89 6.22
CA GLU A 184 -18.72 19.96 7.21
C GLU A 184 -17.28 20.31 7.60
N ALA A 185 -16.35 19.34 7.52
CA ALA A 185 -14.93 19.51 7.82
C ALA A 185 -14.09 19.88 6.58
N ALA A 186 -14.68 20.08 5.40
CA ALA A 186 -13.95 20.26 4.15
C ALA A 186 -12.92 21.40 4.14
N ASP A 187 -13.10 22.41 5.01
CA ASP A 187 -12.23 23.58 5.12
C ASP A 187 -11.35 23.59 6.39
N ILE A 188 -11.43 22.57 7.23
CA ILE A 188 -10.67 22.48 8.49
C ILE A 188 -10.07 21.08 8.69
N ILE A 189 -8.81 21.03 9.11
CA ILE A 189 -8.16 19.76 9.46
C ILE A 189 -8.52 19.40 10.89
N ILE A 190 -9.31 18.34 11.07
CA ILE A 190 -9.66 17.75 12.36
C ILE A 190 -8.86 16.45 12.51
N ASN A 191 -7.88 16.46 13.41
CA ASN A 191 -7.06 15.28 13.71
C ASN A 191 -7.35 14.79 15.13
N LEU A 192 -8.18 13.75 15.26
CA LEU A 192 -8.49 13.12 16.55
C LEU A 192 -7.30 12.33 17.14
N GLY A 193 -6.20 12.21 16.41
CA GLY A 193 -4.91 11.79 16.96
C GLY A 193 -4.29 12.79 17.93
N SER A 194 -4.76 14.04 17.95
CA SER A 194 -4.42 15.00 19.00
C SER A 194 -5.43 14.92 20.14
N LYS A 195 -4.94 14.85 21.38
CA LYS A 195 -5.77 14.77 22.58
C LYS A 195 -6.80 15.92 22.67
N PRO A 196 -6.45 17.20 22.43
CA PRO A 196 -7.43 18.29 22.50
C PRO A 196 -8.58 18.17 21.49
N ALA A 197 -8.32 17.64 20.28
CA ALA A 197 -9.39 17.47 19.30
C ALA A 197 -10.38 16.37 19.69
N LEU A 198 -9.90 15.26 20.26
CA LEU A 198 -10.77 14.22 20.80
C LEU A 198 -11.53 14.71 22.04
N GLU A 199 -10.88 15.45 22.94
CA GLU A 199 -11.56 16.11 24.08
C GLU A 199 -12.68 17.05 23.63
N LEU A 200 -12.43 17.85 22.59
CA LEU A 200 -13.45 18.75 22.05
C LEU A 200 -14.65 17.98 21.47
N LEU A 201 -14.40 16.90 20.73
CA LEU A 201 -15.45 16.03 20.22
C LEU A 201 -16.26 15.39 21.36
N CYS A 202 -15.59 14.84 22.37
CA CYS A 202 -16.24 14.25 23.54
C CYS A 202 -17.11 15.27 24.27
N LYS A 203 -16.61 16.50 24.47
CA LYS A 203 -17.38 17.61 25.06
C LYS A 203 -18.61 17.98 24.23
N VAL A 204 -18.49 18.08 22.91
CA VAL A 204 -19.62 18.37 22.00
C VAL A 204 -20.72 17.32 22.12
N ILE A 205 -20.35 16.04 22.20
CA ILE A 205 -21.32 14.95 22.39
C ILE A 205 -21.92 15.01 23.80
N ALA A 206 -21.09 15.17 24.83
CA ALA A 206 -21.52 15.15 26.24
C ALA A 206 -22.43 16.33 26.60
N GLN A 207 -22.22 17.51 26.02
CA GLN A 207 -23.05 18.69 26.24
C GLN A 207 -24.43 18.60 25.56
N ASN A 208 -24.59 17.71 24.57
CA ASN A 208 -25.88 17.49 23.92
C ASN A 208 -26.62 16.32 24.58
N HIS A 209 -27.34 16.60 25.67
CA HIS A 209 -28.06 15.59 26.46
C HIS A 209 -29.04 14.73 25.64
N ASN A 210 -29.65 15.28 24.58
CA ASN A 210 -30.53 14.51 23.70
C ASN A 210 -29.75 13.42 22.96
N ILE A 211 -28.58 13.77 22.42
CA ILE A 211 -27.70 12.83 21.74
C ILE A 211 -27.16 11.81 22.74
N LEU A 212 -26.57 12.31 23.84
CA LEU A 212 -25.91 11.48 24.84
C LEU A 212 -26.83 10.40 25.45
N ASN A 213 -28.11 10.73 25.67
CA ASN A 213 -29.08 9.80 26.26
C ASN A 213 -29.70 8.83 25.25
N THR A 214 -29.52 9.07 23.94
CA THR A 214 -30.14 8.27 22.87
C THR A 214 -29.17 7.25 22.29
N ILE A 215 -27.88 7.59 22.22
CA ILE A 215 -26.86 6.74 21.60
C ILE A 215 -26.46 5.58 22.52
N ASN A 216 -26.34 4.39 21.93
CA ASN A 216 -25.86 3.19 22.64
C ASN A 216 -24.45 2.77 22.21
N GLY A 217 -23.93 3.34 21.12
CA GLY A 217 -22.60 3.04 20.64
C GLY A 217 -21.93 4.23 19.95
N LEU A 218 -20.60 4.24 19.95
CA LEU A 218 -19.78 5.27 19.32
C LEU A 218 -18.75 4.62 18.39
N ASN A 219 -18.85 4.90 17.09
CA ASN A 219 -17.90 4.40 16.11
C ASN A 219 -16.88 5.49 15.75
N LEU A 220 -15.61 5.23 16.08
CA LEU A 220 -14.46 6.12 15.87
C LEU A 220 -13.36 5.45 15.02
N ILE A 221 -13.72 4.54 14.13
CA ILE A 221 -12.78 3.83 13.26
C ILE A 221 -11.95 4.81 12.40
N LYS A 222 -10.65 4.51 12.21
CA LYS A 222 -9.74 5.24 11.28
C LYS A 222 -9.68 6.76 11.51
N ASN A 223 -9.60 7.19 12.76
CA ASN A 223 -9.49 8.61 13.16
C ASN A 223 -8.09 9.00 13.67
N ASN A 224 -7.10 8.12 13.53
CA ASN A 224 -5.72 8.29 13.99
C ASN A 224 -5.58 8.52 15.51
N ILE A 225 -6.59 8.13 16.31
CA ILE A 225 -6.58 8.33 17.78
C ILE A 225 -5.34 7.67 18.38
N THR A 226 -4.58 8.44 19.15
CA THR A 226 -3.36 7.97 19.83
C THR A 226 -3.60 7.78 21.33
N ASP A 227 -4.32 8.70 21.97
CA ASP A 227 -4.70 8.66 23.38
C ASP A 227 -6.24 8.58 23.53
N PRO A 228 -6.80 7.45 23.98
CA PRO A 228 -8.25 7.30 24.15
C PRO A 228 -8.78 7.91 25.46
N SER A 229 -7.92 8.48 26.33
CA SER A 229 -8.31 8.98 27.65
C SER A 229 -9.49 9.98 27.68
N PRO A 230 -9.68 10.86 26.66
CA PRO A 230 -10.83 11.76 26.63
C PRO A 230 -12.20 11.08 26.63
N LEU A 231 -12.29 9.79 26.26
CA LEU A 231 -13.53 9.01 26.30
C LEU A 231 -14.08 8.83 27.73
N LYS A 232 -13.28 9.12 28.78
CA LYS A 232 -13.74 9.14 30.17
C LYS A 232 -14.90 10.11 30.43
N GLU A 233 -15.13 11.07 29.53
CA GLU A 233 -16.29 11.96 29.58
C GLU A 233 -17.62 11.19 29.59
N PHE A 234 -17.64 9.96 29.05
CA PHE A 234 -18.84 9.16 28.88
C PHE A 234 -19.15 8.19 30.04
N VAL A 235 -18.48 8.33 31.19
CA VAL A 235 -18.65 7.45 32.38
C VAL A 235 -20.10 7.34 32.84
N HIS A 236 -20.88 8.41 32.72
CA HIS A 236 -22.29 8.46 33.14
C HIS A 236 -23.29 8.39 31.97
N SER A 237 -22.88 7.88 30.81
CA SER A 237 -23.72 7.80 29.60
C SER A 237 -24.35 6.41 29.40
N SER A 238 -25.28 6.31 28.44
CA SER A 238 -25.85 5.05 27.96
C SER A 238 -24.97 4.29 26.96
N ILE A 239 -23.78 4.81 26.63
CA ILE A 239 -22.90 4.21 25.61
C ILE A 239 -22.39 2.85 26.12
N LYS A 240 -22.81 1.79 25.43
CA LYS A 240 -22.44 0.39 25.70
C LYS A 240 -21.39 -0.15 24.75
N MET A 241 -21.14 0.51 23.63
CA MET A 241 -20.12 0.10 22.69
C MET A 241 -19.25 1.25 22.20
N ILE A 242 -17.94 1.00 22.12
CA ILE A 242 -17.00 1.92 21.52
C ILE A 242 -16.14 1.16 20.51
N ASP A 243 -16.08 1.66 19.29
CA ASP A 243 -15.25 1.11 18.23
C ASP A 243 -14.07 2.03 17.92
N LEU A 244 -12.86 1.56 18.23
CA LEU A 244 -11.59 2.25 18.02
C LEU A 244 -10.72 1.52 16.99
N ARG A 245 -11.27 0.63 16.15
CA ARG A 245 -10.45 -0.13 15.19
C ARG A 245 -9.68 0.76 14.23
N HIS A 246 -8.50 0.29 13.84
CA HIS A 246 -7.62 0.96 12.88
C HIS A 246 -7.27 2.41 13.25
N ASN A 247 -7.07 2.68 14.54
CA ASN A 247 -6.47 3.92 15.03
C ASN A 247 -4.96 3.72 15.30
N ASN A 248 -4.33 4.62 16.05
CA ASN A 248 -2.88 4.61 16.29
C ASN A 248 -2.53 4.49 17.79
N ILE A 249 -3.33 3.75 18.55
CA ILE A 249 -3.10 3.49 19.98
C ILE A 249 -1.92 2.52 20.13
N GLN A 250 -0.85 2.97 20.76
CA GLN A 250 0.42 2.24 20.79
C GLN A 250 0.44 1.11 21.81
N HIS A 251 -0.17 1.32 22.98
CA HIS A 251 -0.04 0.43 24.13
C HIS A 251 -1.35 0.28 24.94
N PRO A 252 -1.63 -0.90 25.54
CA PRO A 252 -2.78 -1.14 26.42
C PRO A 252 -2.87 -0.20 27.64
N HIS A 253 -1.74 0.26 28.18
CA HIS A 253 -1.76 1.16 29.35
C HIS A 253 -2.41 2.52 29.08
N GLN A 254 -2.59 2.90 27.81
CA GLN A 254 -3.28 4.14 27.43
C GLN A 254 -4.79 4.09 27.76
N PHE A 255 -5.34 2.92 28.06
CA PHE A 255 -6.71 2.76 28.56
C PHE A 255 -6.83 3.01 30.08
N ASN A 256 -5.74 3.29 30.80
CA ASN A 256 -5.73 3.40 32.26
C ASN A 256 -6.67 4.48 32.82
N GLU A 257 -6.87 5.59 32.11
CA GLU A 257 -7.81 6.64 32.51
C GLU A 257 -9.28 6.27 32.28
N LEU A 258 -9.56 5.19 31.54
CA LEU A 258 -10.92 4.74 31.24
C LEU A 258 -11.47 3.75 32.27
N LYS A 259 -10.81 3.57 33.43
CA LYS A 259 -11.20 2.61 34.47
C LYS A 259 -12.64 2.70 34.95
N CYS A 260 -13.18 3.91 34.98
CA CYS A 260 -14.54 4.15 35.43
C CYS A 260 -15.58 4.06 34.29
N LEU A 261 -15.15 3.84 33.04
CA LEU A 261 -16.00 3.85 31.88
C LEU A 261 -16.79 2.53 31.77
N ASN A 262 -18.12 2.62 31.81
CA ASN A 262 -19.00 1.45 31.86
C ASN A 262 -19.47 1.00 30.46
N VAL A 263 -18.54 0.44 29.69
CA VAL A 263 -18.79 -0.09 28.33
C VAL A 263 -18.93 -1.61 28.37
N ASP A 264 -19.87 -2.15 27.59
CA ASP A 264 -20.07 -3.59 27.45
C ASP A 264 -19.17 -4.17 26.34
N GLU A 265 -18.99 -3.44 25.23
CA GLU A 265 -18.22 -3.88 24.08
C GLU A 265 -17.17 -2.85 23.63
N LEU A 266 -15.93 -3.30 23.44
CA LEU A 266 -14.82 -2.46 22.98
C LEU A 266 -14.15 -3.15 21.80
N TYR A 267 -13.92 -2.42 20.72
CA TYR A 267 -13.21 -2.91 19.54
C TYR A 267 -11.94 -2.08 19.33
N VAL A 268 -10.78 -2.73 19.29
CA VAL A 268 -9.45 -2.09 19.20
C VAL A 268 -8.54 -2.73 18.16
N SER A 269 -8.99 -3.78 17.46
CA SER A 269 -8.24 -4.44 16.40
C SER A 269 -7.69 -3.47 15.34
N GLY A 270 -6.47 -3.75 14.87
CA GLY A 270 -5.78 -2.92 13.89
C GLY A 270 -5.07 -1.69 14.48
N ASN A 271 -5.03 -1.54 15.82
CA ASN A 271 -4.14 -0.60 16.51
C ASN A 271 -2.79 -1.28 16.83
N PRO A 272 -1.67 -0.54 16.91
CA PRO A 272 -0.39 -1.13 17.31
C PRO A 272 -0.42 -1.84 18.67
N CYS A 273 -1.25 -1.40 19.62
CA CYS A 273 -1.40 -2.04 20.94
C CYS A 273 -1.88 -3.49 20.87
N THR A 274 -2.55 -3.90 19.79
CA THR A 274 -3.03 -5.29 19.62
C THR A 274 -1.93 -6.26 19.19
N THR A 275 -0.69 -5.78 18.98
CA THR A 275 0.48 -6.63 18.72
C THR A 275 1.06 -7.25 20.00
N GLU A 276 0.72 -6.71 21.17
CA GLU A 276 1.13 -7.25 22.47
C GLU A 276 0.33 -8.53 22.79
N MET A 277 0.99 -9.65 23.11
CA MET A 277 0.31 -10.96 23.23
C MET A 277 -0.77 -11.01 24.32
N ASN A 278 -0.66 -10.17 25.35
CA ASN A 278 -1.60 -10.06 26.47
C ASN A 278 -2.46 -8.79 26.41
N TYR A 279 -2.56 -8.12 25.25
CA TYR A 279 -3.31 -6.86 25.16
C TYR A 279 -4.77 -7.01 25.64
N LEU A 280 -5.40 -8.17 25.39
CA LEU A 280 -6.75 -8.48 25.86
C LEU A 280 -6.84 -8.46 27.39
N ASP A 281 -5.88 -9.08 28.07
CA ASP A 281 -5.81 -9.14 29.52
C ASP A 281 -5.47 -7.76 30.11
N GLU A 282 -4.52 -7.04 29.52
CA GLU A 282 -4.12 -5.70 29.97
C GLU A 282 -5.27 -4.70 29.83
N ILE A 283 -5.94 -4.64 28.68
CA ILE A 283 -7.10 -3.75 28.48
C ILE A 283 -8.22 -4.12 29.47
N LYS A 284 -8.46 -5.42 29.71
CA LYS A 284 -9.46 -5.87 30.68
C LYS A 284 -9.13 -5.46 32.13
N LYS A 285 -7.85 -5.35 32.52
CA LYS A 285 -7.48 -4.79 33.83
C LYS A 285 -7.91 -3.34 33.98
N TYR A 286 -7.85 -2.58 32.88
CA TYR A 286 -8.30 -1.20 32.86
C TYR A 286 -9.82 -1.10 32.72
N LEU A 287 -10.50 -2.02 32.02
CA LEU A 287 -11.95 -2.01 31.84
C LEU A 287 -12.59 -3.30 32.38
N PRO A 288 -12.74 -3.44 33.70
CA PRO A 288 -13.19 -4.69 34.32
C PRO A 288 -14.66 -5.02 34.03
N THR A 289 -15.48 -4.03 33.68
CA THR A 289 -16.91 -4.18 33.37
C THR A 289 -17.18 -4.68 31.95
N LEU A 290 -16.14 -4.79 31.12
CA LEU A 290 -16.26 -5.14 29.71
C LEU A 290 -16.79 -6.57 29.55
N LYS A 291 -17.77 -6.77 28.66
CA LYS A 291 -18.36 -8.07 28.31
C LYS A 291 -17.76 -8.68 27.05
N LYS A 292 -17.37 -7.85 26.07
CA LYS A 292 -16.66 -8.27 24.87
C LYS A 292 -15.51 -7.32 24.51
N LEU A 293 -14.37 -7.88 24.11
CA LEU A 293 -13.23 -7.16 23.55
C LEU A 293 -12.88 -7.75 22.19
N ASP A 294 -12.92 -6.94 21.13
CA ASP A 294 -12.75 -7.39 19.73
C ASP A 294 -13.66 -8.59 19.36
N GLY A 295 -14.91 -8.57 19.84
CA GLY A 295 -15.88 -9.66 19.65
C GLY A 295 -15.64 -10.90 20.53
N ILE A 296 -14.57 -10.94 21.34
CA ILE A 296 -14.26 -12.03 22.26
C ILE A 296 -14.91 -11.77 23.62
N SER A 297 -15.72 -12.72 24.10
CA SER A 297 -16.34 -12.62 25.43
C SER A 297 -15.29 -12.60 26.55
N THR A 298 -15.42 -11.66 27.50
CA THR A 298 -14.47 -11.51 28.61
C THR A 298 -14.50 -12.67 29.61
N GLU A 299 -15.55 -13.49 29.65
CA GLU A 299 -15.57 -14.75 30.41
C GLU A 299 -14.59 -15.77 29.81
N LYS A 300 -14.47 -15.80 28.48
CA LYS A 300 -13.48 -16.63 27.76
C LYS A 300 -12.05 -16.10 27.94
N ILE A 301 -11.89 -14.80 28.21
CA ILE A 301 -10.59 -14.19 28.56
C ILE A 301 -10.08 -14.69 29.94
N LYS A 302 -10.93 -15.27 30.81
CA LYS A 302 -10.43 -15.97 32.02
C LYS A 302 -9.96 -17.40 31.74
N GLN A 303 -10.39 -18.04 30.65
CA GLN A 303 -9.88 -19.39 30.29
C GLN A 303 -8.49 -19.35 29.65
N THR A 304 -7.99 -18.16 29.28
CA THR A 304 -6.61 -17.91 28.86
C THR A 304 -5.61 -17.79 30.01
N SER A 305 -6.03 -17.86 31.28
CA SER A 305 -5.09 -17.87 32.43
C SER A 305 -4.24 -19.15 32.57
N THR A 306 -4.15 -19.97 31.52
CA THR A 306 -3.12 -21.01 31.33
C THR A 306 -1.88 -20.48 30.59
N ASP A 307 -1.87 -19.18 30.23
CA ASP A 307 -0.84 -18.54 29.41
C ASP A 307 0.39 -18.05 30.20
N THR A 308 0.52 -18.37 31.49
CA THR A 308 1.69 -17.98 32.30
C THR A 308 2.18 -19.11 33.20
N ILE A 309 3.49 -19.37 33.16
CA ILE A 309 4.17 -20.20 34.14
C ILE A 309 4.39 -19.36 35.41
N GLU A 310 3.78 -19.77 36.52
CA GLU A 310 4.13 -19.24 37.85
C GLU A 310 5.47 -19.82 38.29
N MET A 311 6.46 -18.94 38.55
CA MET A 311 7.73 -19.34 39.15
C MET A 311 7.49 -19.78 40.59
N MET A 312 7.78 -21.04 40.90
CA MET A 312 7.65 -21.57 42.26
C MET A 312 8.93 -21.34 43.08
N TYR A 313 10.05 -21.20 42.40
CA TYR A 313 11.36 -20.98 43.01
C TYR A 313 12.10 -19.87 42.25
N PRO A 314 13.03 -19.15 42.90
CA PRO A 314 13.91 -18.21 42.19
C PRO A 314 14.75 -18.87 41.09
N GLY A 315 14.90 -20.20 41.15
CA GLY A 315 15.75 -21.00 40.27
C GLY A 315 17.23 -20.78 40.58
N ASP A 316 18.05 -21.77 40.26
CA ASP A 316 19.49 -21.57 40.33
C ASP A 316 19.93 -20.73 39.12
N ILE A 317 20.65 -19.65 39.39
CA ILE A 317 21.04 -18.68 38.37
C ILE A 317 22.42 -19.07 37.83
N ILE A 318 22.50 -19.27 36.52
CA ILE A 318 23.74 -19.53 35.78
C ILE A 318 24.10 -18.25 35.03
N LEU A 319 25.31 -17.73 35.30
CA LEU A 319 25.75 -16.42 34.81
C LEU A 319 26.91 -16.52 33.81
N ASP A 320 27.79 -17.52 33.93
CA ASP A 320 28.90 -17.72 32.99
C ASP A 320 29.44 -19.17 32.99
N ASP A 321 30.44 -19.43 32.14
CA ASP A 321 31.07 -20.76 31.95
C ASP A 321 31.68 -21.36 33.25
N ARG A 322 31.91 -20.56 34.31
CA ARG A 322 32.42 -21.09 35.58
C ARG A 322 31.37 -21.90 36.34
N ASP A 323 30.10 -21.71 36.03
CA ASP A 323 28.98 -22.46 36.62
C ASP A 323 28.76 -23.83 35.95
N ARG A 324 29.61 -24.23 35.00
CA ARG A 324 29.43 -25.45 34.18
C ARG A 324 29.33 -26.74 35.00
N VAL A 325 30.06 -26.83 36.10
CA VAL A 325 29.97 -28.00 37.02
C VAL A 325 28.56 -28.09 37.60
N SER A 326 28.03 -26.98 38.10
CA SER A 326 26.65 -26.88 38.60
C SER A 326 25.65 -27.14 37.47
N PHE A 327 25.91 -26.66 36.26
CA PHE A 327 25.01 -26.87 35.11
C PHE A 327 24.81 -28.35 34.76
N THR A 328 25.87 -29.18 34.86
CA THR A 328 25.75 -30.62 34.54
C THR A 328 24.73 -31.39 35.38
N MET A 329 24.39 -30.88 36.58
CA MET A 329 23.40 -31.54 37.45
C MET A 329 21.96 -31.43 36.93
N TYR A 330 21.70 -30.54 35.96
CA TYR A 330 20.37 -30.40 35.34
C TYR A 330 20.15 -31.27 34.10
N ARG A 331 21.11 -32.12 33.73
CA ARG A 331 21.00 -32.97 32.52
C ARG A 331 19.74 -33.83 32.48
N THR A 332 19.26 -34.28 33.64
CA THR A 332 18.04 -35.11 33.75
C THR A 332 16.80 -34.30 34.18
N SER A 333 16.90 -32.97 34.29
CA SER A 333 15.77 -32.14 34.70
C SER A 333 14.72 -32.01 33.60
N ASP A 334 13.46 -32.19 33.97
CA ASP A 334 12.29 -31.96 33.12
C ASP A 334 11.48 -30.72 33.55
N MET A 335 12.02 -29.93 34.47
CA MET A 335 11.41 -28.69 34.95
C MET A 335 11.59 -27.54 33.94
N TRP A 336 10.77 -26.49 34.09
CA TRP A 336 10.93 -25.28 33.31
C TRP A 336 12.23 -24.58 33.68
N CYS A 337 12.96 -24.13 32.65
CA CYS A 337 14.08 -23.21 32.78
C CYS A 337 13.67 -21.89 32.12
N GLN A 338 14.05 -20.77 32.73
CA GLN A 338 13.81 -19.44 32.16
C GLN A 338 15.09 -18.91 31.55
N VAL A 339 15.00 -18.38 30.33
CA VAL A 339 16.06 -17.60 29.70
C VAL A 339 15.66 -16.13 29.77
N VAL A 340 16.58 -15.29 30.22
CA VAL A 340 16.43 -13.83 30.31
C VAL A 340 17.48 -13.20 29.41
N VAL A 341 17.08 -12.28 28.53
CA VAL A 341 17.97 -11.56 27.60
C VAL A 341 17.87 -10.06 27.88
N GLU A 342 18.93 -9.47 28.41
CA GLU A 342 18.91 -8.07 28.91
C GLU A 342 19.41 -7.08 27.85
N HIS A 343 18.52 -6.67 26.95
CA HIS A 343 18.89 -5.84 25.80
C HIS A 343 18.72 -4.34 25.98
N LYS A 344 18.01 -3.86 27.01
CA LYS A 344 17.80 -2.43 27.31
C LYS A 344 17.29 -1.62 26.10
N GLY A 345 16.43 -2.24 25.30
CA GLY A 345 15.82 -1.62 24.11
C GLY A 345 16.71 -1.63 22.86
N LYS A 346 17.91 -2.23 22.92
CA LYS A 346 18.87 -2.25 21.81
C LYS A 346 18.50 -3.23 20.68
N CYS A 347 17.75 -4.29 20.97
CA CYS A 347 17.35 -5.28 19.97
C CYS A 347 15.87 -5.67 20.06
N THR A 348 15.35 -6.24 18.99
CA THR A 348 13.97 -6.73 18.91
C THR A 348 13.90 -8.24 19.17
N LYS A 349 12.72 -8.75 19.56
CA LYS A 349 12.40 -10.19 19.63
C LYS A 349 12.91 -10.97 18.41
N ARG A 350 12.78 -10.41 17.20
CA ARG A 350 13.25 -11.03 15.97
C ARG A 350 14.78 -11.19 15.94
N ASN A 351 15.52 -10.17 16.37
CA ASN A 351 16.99 -10.23 16.42
C ASN A 351 17.46 -11.25 17.45
N ILE A 352 16.84 -11.23 18.64
CA ILE A 352 17.15 -12.16 19.74
C ILE A 352 16.94 -13.60 19.30
N LEU A 353 15.74 -13.94 18.80
CA LEU A 353 15.45 -15.29 18.35
C LEU A 353 16.36 -15.71 17.21
N LYS A 354 16.66 -14.83 16.25
CA LYS A 354 17.58 -15.14 15.15
C LYS A 354 18.96 -15.53 15.69
N ALA A 355 19.54 -14.73 16.59
CA ALA A 355 20.85 -15.00 17.18
C ALA A 355 20.85 -16.31 17.99
N ILE A 356 19.82 -16.54 18.81
CA ILE A 356 19.68 -17.79 19.58
C ILE A 356 19.60 -19.00 18.64
N PHE A 357 18.77 -18.96 17.60
CA PHE A 357 18.64 -20.05 16.61
C PHE A 357 19.87 -20.22 15.70
N GLU A 358 20.84 -19.30 15.71
CA GLU A 358 22.14 -19.47 15.06
C GLU A 358 23.15 -20.18 15.99
N ILE A 359 22.95 -20.12 17.31
CA ILE A 359 23.80 -20.77 18.32
C ILE A 359 23.32 -22.18 18.63
N VAL A 360 22.02 -22.37 18.85
CA VAL A 360 21.48 -23.66 19.29
C VAL A 360 21.34 -24.64 18.13
N GLU A 361 21.82 -25.87 18.34
CA GLU A 361 21.58 -26.99 17.43
C GLU A 361 20.50 -27.92 18.01
N GLY A 362 19.60 -28.41 17.15
CA GLY A 362 18.56 -29.38 17.53
C GLY A 362 17.18 -28.78 17.85
N GLU A 363 16.40 -29.50 18.66
CA GLU A 363 15.00 -29.14 18.95
C GLU A 363 14.92 -28.08 20.04
N PHE A 364 14.69 -26.83 19.63
CA PHE A 364 14.54 -25.70 20.54
C PHE A 364 13.20 -24.99 20.33
N PHE A 365 12.36 -25.00 21.37
CA PHE A 365 11.01 -24.43 21.32
C PHE A 365 10.79 -23.46 22.51
N PRO A 366 11.13 -22.17 22.34
CA PRO A 366 10.79 -21.15 23.34
C PRO A 366 9.30 -21.09 23.61
N CYS A 367 8.91 -21.18 24.87
CA CYS A 367 7.53 -21.12 25.34
C CYS A 367 7.27 -19.85 26.13
N TYR A 368 6.03 -19.36 26.07
CA TYR A 368 5.54 -18.22 26.87
C TYR A 368 6.45 -16.98 26.79
N TYR A 369 6.88 -16.63 25.57
CA TYR A 369 7.80 -15.52 25.32
C TYR A 369 7.18 -14.19 25.74
N LYS A 370 7.87 -13.40 26.57
CA LYS A 370 7.46 -12.07 27.01
C LYS A 370 8.52 -11.06 26.57
N ALA A 371 8.10 -10.09 25.76
CA ALA A 371 8.98 -9.02 25.32
C ALA A 371 8.79 -7.77 26.19
N SER A 372 9.86 -7.04 26.50
CA SER A 372 9.77 -5.76 27.20
C SER A 372 10.76 -4.72 26.64
N ARG A 373 10.81 -3.53 27.25
CA ARG A 373 11.80 -2.50 26.87
C ARG A 373 13.19 -2.80 27.42
N ILE A 374 13.31 -3.61 28.47
CA ILE A 374 14.57 -3.79 29.20
C ILE A 374 15.13 -5.19 28.96
N GLU A 375 14.26 -6.19 29.00
CA GLU A 375 14.61 -7.59 28.85
C GLU A 375 13.50 -8.39 28.15
N ASP A 376 13.89 -9.43 27.43
CA ASP A 376 12.97 -10.43 26.93
C ASP A 376 13.15 -11.72 27.72
N THR A 377 12.05 -12.37 28.08
CA THR A 377 12.08 -13.63 28.85
C THR A 377 11.27 -14.71 28.16
N PHE A 378 11.71 -15.96 28.26
CA PHE A 378 10.95 -17.11 27.79
C PHE A 378 11.33 -18.36 28.56
N PHE A 379 10.51 -19.39 28.45
CA PHE A 379 10.72 -20.66 29.13
C PHE A 379 11.03 -21.78 28.15
N VAL A 380 11.86 -22.72 28.57
CA VAL A 380 12.19 -23.92 27.81
C VAL A 380 12.24 -25.13 28.74
N ARG A 381 12.10 -26.32 28.17
CA ARG A 381 12.04 -27.58 28.92
C ARG A 381 12.69 -28.70 28.10
N CYS A 382 13.35 -29.64 28.78
CA CYS A 382 14.01 -30.78 28.14
C CYS A 382 15.00 -30.38 27.03
N CYS A 383 15.78 -29.32 27.25
CA CYS A 383 16.65 -28.69 26.24
C CYS A 383 18.07 -28.44 26.76
N HIS A 384 18.57 -29.35 27.61
CA HIS A 384 19.88 -29.22 28.25
C HIS A 384 20.99 -28.92 27.22
N ASP A 385 21.07 -29.69 26.14
CA ASP A 385 22.12 -29.55 25.12
C ASP A 385 22.05 -28.19 24.40
N GLN A 386 20.85 -27.66 24.17
CA GLN A 386 20.66 -26.34 23.57
C GLN A 386 21.06 -25.23 24.55
N LEU A 387 20.75 -25.39 25.84
CA LEU A 387 21.18 -24.46 26.89
C LEU A 387 22.70 -24.52 27.10
N GLU A 388 23.31 -25.71 26.97
CA GLU A 388 24.77 -25.89 27.00
C GLU A 388 25.44 -25.13 25.85
N SER A 389 24.84 -25.15 24.65
CA SER A 389 25.33 -24.38 23.50
C SER A 389 25.29 -22.86 23.76
N LEU A 390 24.31 -22.37 24.53
CA LEU A 390 24.26 -20.95 24.94
C LEU A 390 25.33 -20.63 25.99
N LEU A 391 25.65 -21.57 26.87
CA LEU A 391 26.72 -21.44 27.86
C LEU A 391 28.10 -21.42 27.18
N ASP A 392 28.31 -22.25 26.16
CA ASP A 392 29.57 -22.34 25.40
C ASP A 392 29.95 -21.03 24.68
N VAL A 393 28.96 -20.18 24.36
CA VAL A 393 29.20 -18.83 23.81
C VAL A 393 29.28 -17.74 24.88
N GLY A 394 29.36 -18.11 26.16
CA GLY A 394 29.51 -17.20 27.28
C GLY A 394 28.23 -16.45 27.67
N LEU A 395 27.05 -17.02 27.37
CA LEU A 395 25.74 -16.41 27.67
C LEU A 395 25.61 -14.97 27.16
N ALA A 396 26.17 -14.68 25.99
CA ALA A 396 26.08 -13.37 25.36
C ALA A 396 25.69 -13.50 23.88
N LEU A 397 24.67 -12.74 23.46
CA LEU A 397 24.26 -12.68 22.06
C LEU A 397 25.06 -11.61 21.33
N ARG A 398 25.75 -12.03 20.27
CA ARG A 398 26.43 -11.11 19.35
C ARG A 398 25.46 -10.68 18.26
N LEU A 399 25.15 -9.39 18.22
CA LEU A 399 24.30 -8.79 17.19
C LEU A 399 25.12 -7.82 16.32
N PRO A 400 24.83 -7.71 15.01
CA PRO A 400 25.46 -6.70 14.17
C PRO A 400 25.18 -5.29 14.74
N ASP A 401 26.22 -4.45 14.81
CA ASP A 401 26.16 -3.05 15.25
C ASP A 401 25.73 -2.82 16.72
N CYS A 402 25.86 -3.83 17.59
CA CYS A 402 25.54 -3.73 19.01
C CYS A 402 26.63 -4.34 19.90
N ASP A 403 26.77 -3.84 21.13
CA ASP A 403 27.52 -4.54 22.17
C ASP A 403 26.89 -5.91 22.44
N ASP A 404 27.70 -6.85 22.92
CA ASP A 404 27.26 -8.17 23.37
C ASP A 404 26.08 -8.03 24.35
N ILE A 405 24.95 -8.68 24.02
CA ILE A 405 23.73 -8.63 24.82
C ILE A 405 23.76 -9.78 25.83
N PRO A 406 23.83 -9.50 27.15
CA PRO A 406 23.95 -10.55 28.15
C PRO A 406 22.66 -11.35 28.28
N MET A 407 22.83 -12.63 28.58
CA MET A 407 21.77 -13.58 28.89
C MET A 407 21.99 -14.17 30.29
N THR A 408 20.91 -14.55 30.94
CA THR A 408 20.92 -15.28 32.20
C THR A 408 20.05 -16.52 32.06
N LEU A 409 20.54 -17.67 32.50
CA LEU A 409 19.73 -18.88 32.61
C LEU A 409 19.30 -19.07 34.06
N LYS A 410 18.01 -19.27 34.29
CA LYS A 410 17.46 -19.65 35.59
C LYS A 410 16.94 -21.07 35.48
N MET A 411 17.60 -22.00 36.17
CA MET A 411 17.31 -23.43 36.10
C MET A 411 16.21 -23.79 37.09
N ASN A 412 15.35 -24.75 36.72
CA ASN A 412 14.32 -25.33 37.59
C ASN A 412 13.38 -24.31 38.28
N VAL A 413 12.94 -23.28 37.55
CA VAL A 413 12.09 -22.20 38.11
C VAL A 413 10.65 -22.66 38.43
N SER A 414 10.17 -23.74 37.80
CA SER A 414 8.82 -24.26 38.00
C SER A 414 8.65 -25.70 37.51
N ASP A 415 7.85 -26.50 38.21
CA ASP A 415 7.46 -27.84 37.75
C ASP A 415 6.54 -27.79 36.52
N PHE A 416 6.56 -28.87 35.73
CA PHE A 416 5.55 -29.04 34.69
C PHE A 416 4.20 -29.45 35.27
N LYS A 417 3.16 -28.64 35.02
CA LYS A 417 1.79 -28.85 35.52
C LYS A 417 0.84 -29.15 34.37
N LYS A 418 -0.26 -29.85 34.69
CA LYS A 418 -1.37 -30.09 33.76
C LYS A 418 -1.94 -28.74 33.29
N GLY A 419 -2.01 -28.54 31.98
CA GLY A 419 -2.46 -27.28 31.36
C GLY A 419 -1.31 -26.40 30.84
N HIS A 420 -0.06 -26.69 31.22
CA HIS A 420 1.09 -26.08 30.56
C HIS A 420 1.20 -26.54 29.09
N VAL A 421 1.77 -25.68 28.26
CA VAL A 421 1.95 -25.97 26.85
C VAL A 421 3.03 -27.03 26.64
N GLU A 422 2.74 -27.97 25.75
CA GLU A 422 3.71 -28.97 25.29
C GLU A 422 3.98 -28.70 23.80
N PRO A 423 5.21 -28.28 23.43
CA PRO A 423 5.53 -27.85 22.07
C PRO A 423 5.06 -28.82 20.98
N MET A 424 5.34 -30.12 21.15
CA MET A 424 4.96 -31.12 20.16
C MET A 424 3.45 -31.34 20.08
N LYS A 425 2.70 -31.23 21.19
CA LYS A 425 1.24 -31.31 21.14
C LYS A 425 0.64 -30.09 20.43
N ALA A 426 1.19 -28.91 20.69
CA ALA A 426 0.79 -27.67 20.01
C ALA A 426 1.07 -27.73 18.50
N ILE A 427 2.25 -28.22 18.11
CA ILE A 427 2.62 -28.46 16.70
C ILE A 427 1.65 -29.47 16.07
N ILE A 428 1.40 -30.61 16.71
CA ILE A 428 0.46 -31.62 16.18
C ILE A 428 -0.95 -31.05 16.02
N ALA A 429 -1.42 -30.25 16.98
CA ALA A 429 -2.72 -29.58 16.87
C ALA A 429 -2.75 -28.63 15.67
N ALA A 430 -1.74 -27.76 15.51
CA ALA A 430 -1.63 -26.85 14.37
C ALA A 430 -1.60 -27.60 13.02
N LEU A 431 -0.83 -28.68 12.94
CA LEU A 431 -0.75 -29.55 11.76
C LEU A 431 -2.13 -30.16 11.43
N SER A 432 -2.84 -30.63 12.45
CA SER A 432 -4.18 -31.21 12.28
C SER A 432 -5.23 -30.19 11.83
N THR A 433 -5.25 -28.99 12.41
CA THR A 433 -6.18 -27.93 12.00
C THR A 433 -5.92 -27.49 10.55
N ARG A 434 -4.66 -27.49 10.13
CA ARG A 434 -4.22 -27.00 8.80
C ARG A 434 -4.20 -28.07 7.71
N PHE A 435 -4.60 -29.30 8.02
CA PHE A 435 -4.70 -30.37 7.06
C PHE A 435 -6.12 -30.46 6.50
N ASN A 436 -6.26 -30.23 5.20
CA ASN A 436 -7.50 -30.45 4.47
C ASN A 436 -7.54 -31.90 3.97
N VAL A 437 -8.47 -32.68 4.52
CA VAL A 437 -8.63 -34.10 4.20
C VAL A 437 -9.12 -34.32 2.76
N MET A 438 -9.99 -33.46 2.25
CA MET A 438 -10.57 -33.58 0.90
C MET A 438 -9.52 -33.31 -0.17
N ASP A 439 -8.75 -32.23 0.02
CA ASP A 439 -7.71 -31.81 -0.91
C ASP A 439 -6.37 -32.54 -0.65
N LYS A 440 -6.29 -33.34 0.42
CA LYS A 440 -5.05 -34.00 0.88
C LYS A 440 -3.88 -33.02 1.02
N CYS A 441 -4.21 -31.80 1.42
CA CYS A 441 -3.33 -30.64 1.41
C CYS A 441 -3.02 -30.19 2.83
N LEU A 442 -1.73 -30.09 3.16
CA LEU A 442 -1.26 -29.52 4.41
C LEU A 442 -0.75 -28.10 4.20
N ASN A 443 -1.49 -27.11 4.68
CA ASN A 443 -1.13 -25.70 4.51
C ASN A 443 -0.35 -25.16 5.72
N LEU A 444 0.98 -25.15 5.62
CA LEU A 444 1.90 -24.59 6.62
C LEU A 444 2.37 -23.17 6.27
N GLU A 445 1.68 -22.47 5.37
CA GLU A 445 2.01 -21.08 5.05
C GLU A 445 1.93 -20.22 6.33
N SER A 446 3.01 -19.48 6.58
CA SER A 446 3.17 -18.66 7.80
C SER A 446 2.82 -19.42 9.09
N LEU A 447 3.34 -20.64 9.28
CA LEU A 447 2.92 -21.54 10.39
C LEU A 447 2.91 -20.86 11.77
N HIS A 448 3.85 -19.95 12.01
CA HIS A 448 3.97 -19.17 13.24
C HIS A 448 2.72 -18.33 13.61
N THR A 449 1.78 -18.11 12.69
CA THR A 449 0.51 -17.39 12.93
C THR A 449 -0.61 -18.29 13.47
N SER A 450 -0.36 -19.60 13.61
CA SER A 450 -1.38 -20.55 14.08
C SER A 450 -1.79 -20.26 15.52
N PRO A 451 -3.10 -20.15 15.83
CA PRO A 451 -3.59 -19.95 17.19
C PRO A 451 -3.12 -21.02 18.17
N GLU A 452 -2.96 -22.27 17.72
CA GLU A 452 -2.48 -23.40 18.52
C GLU A 452 -1.03 -23.20 18.99
N LEU A 453 -0.26 -22.35 18.31
CA LEU A 453 1.14 -22.06 18.61
C LEU A 453 1.32 -20.77 19.42
N LYS A 454 0.25 -20.15 19.93
CA LYS A 454 0.32 -18.87 20.65
C LYS A 454 1.39 -18.82 21.76
N ASN A 455 1.58 -19.94 22.46
CA ASN A 455 2.50 -20.06 23.59
C ASN A 455 3.82 -20.76 23.23
N VAL A 456 4.06 -21.09 21.95
CA VAL A 456 5.23 -21.85 21.49
C VAL A 456 5.80 -21.19 20.23
N ILE A 457 7.05 -20.77 20.30
CA ILE A 457 7.76 -20.24 19.14
C ILE A 457 8.22 -21.40 18.25
N VAL A 458 7.61 -21.52 17.07
CA VAL A 458 7.99 -22.48 16.03
C VAL A 458 8.57 -21.73 14.83
N CYS A 459 9.89 -21.78 14.68
CA CYS A 459 10.62 -21.02 13.67
C CYS A 459 11.02 -21.92 12.48
N LEU A 460 10.20 -21.96 11.43
CA LEU A 460 10.48 -22.80 10.25
C LEU A 460 11.69 -22.33 9.42
N SER A 461 12.25 -21.14 9.67
CA SER A 461 13.52 -20.74 9.07
C SER A 461 14.73 -21.46 9.70
N HIS A 462 14.58 -22.06 10.89
CA HIS A 462 15.63 -22.86 11.51
C HIS A 462 15.56 -24.32 11.00
N PRO A 463 16.63 -24.87 10.41
CA PRO A 463 16.59 -26.17 9.72
C PRO A 463 16.14 -27.36 10.57
N HIS A 464 16.54 -27.42 11.84
CA HIS A 464 16.13 -28.51 12.74
C HIS A 464 14.63 -28.45 13.06
N THR A 465 14.12 -27.27 13.40
CA THR A 465 12.69 -27.06 13.64
C THR A 465 11.85 -27.43 12.41
N LEU A 466 12.29 -27.01 11.21
CA LEU A 466 11.65 -27.41 9.96
C LEU A 466 11.67 -28.93 9.77
N ALA A 467 12.82 -29.58 10.00
CA ALA A 467 12.94 -31.03 9.88
C ALA A 467 12.01 -31.77 10.86
N THR A 468 11.89 -31.32 12.11
CA THR A 468 10.98 -31.90 13.11
C THR A 468 9.52 -31.75 12.70
N VAL A 469 9.11 -30.56 12.26
CA VAL A 469 7.73 -30.31 11.81
C VAL A 469 7.39 -31.15 10.59
N LEU A 470 8.27 -31.21 9.59
CA LEU A 470 8.06 -31.99 8.38
C LEU A 470 8.08 -33.50 8.65
N THR A 471 8.94 -33.98 9.54
CA THR A 471 8.97 -35.40 9.95
C THR A 471 7.67 -35.77 10.67
N THR A 472 7.19 -34.89 11.56
CA THR A 472 5.94 -35.08 12.29
C THR A 472 4.74 -35.11 11.35
N ALA A 473 4.68 -34.16 10.41
CA ALA A 473 3.64 -34.12 9.37
C ALA A 473 3.66 -35.38 8.49
N SER A 474 4.84 -35.76 8.00
CA SER A 474 5.02 -36.91 7.12
C SER A 474 4.58 -38.22 7.80
N ARG A 475 4.97 -38.41 9.07
CA ARG A 475 4.56 -39.60 9.86
C ARG A 475 3.08 -39.61 10.22
N ARG A 476 2.46 -38.44 10.40
CA ARG A 476 1.07 -38.33 10.83
C ARG A 476 0.08 -38.57 9.70
N PHE A 477 0.34 -37.99 8.53
CA PHE A 477 -0.59 -38.02 7.40
C PHE A 477 -0.26 -39.11 6.38
N LEU A 478 0.98 -39.64 6.38
CA LEU A 478 1.44 -40.76 5.55
C LEU A 478 0.90 -40.67 4.11
N VAL A 479 0.13 -41.67 3.68
CA VAL A 479 -0.43 -41.79 2.32
C VAL A 479 -1.51 -40.77 1.97
N ASN A 480 -2.02 -40.02 2.96
CA ASN A 480 -3.05 -39.02 2.78
C ASN A 480 -2.49 -37.62 2.48
N LEU A 481 -1.17 -37.44 2.45
CA LEU A 481 -0.54 -36.15 2.15
C LEU A 481 -0.07 -36.11 0.69
N GLU A 482 -0.78 -35.37 -0.16
CA GLU A 482 -0.41 -35.19 -1.57
C GLU A 482 0.17 -33.80 -1.87
N GLU A 483 -0.24 -32.79 -1.10
CA GLU A 483 0.22 -31.41 -1.24
C GLU A 483 0.73 -30.85 0.09
N ILE A 484 1.89 -30.17 0.06
CA ILE A 484 2.40 -29.41 1.19
C ILE A 484 2.74 -27.97 0.78
N ARG A 485 2.20 -27.01 1.53
CA ARG A 485 2.49 -25.57 1.33
C ARG A 485 3.33 -25.02 2.47
N LEU A 486 4.48 -24.43 2.14
CA LEU A 486 5.49 -23.91 3.06
C LEU A 486 5.78 -22.42 2.82
N GLY A 487 4.84 -21.72 2.18
CA GLY A 487 4.99 -20.32 1.82
C GLY A 487 5.26 -19.38 3.00
N LYS A 488 5.95 -18.25 2.75
CA LYS A 488 6.13 -17.15 3.72
C LYS A 488 6.73 -17.55 5.08
N ASN A 489 7.57 -18.59 5.11
CA ASN A 489 8.21 -19.08 6.33
C ASN A 489 9.67 -18.67 6.49
N ARG A 490 10.19 -17.83 5.57
CA ARG A 490 11.58 -17.34 5.54
C ARG A 490 12.62 -18.47 5.50
N ILE A 491 12.27 -19.58 4.87
CA ILE A 491 13.16 -20.74 4.70
C ILE A 491 14.30 -20.32 3.77
N SER A 492 15.54 -20.38 4.23
CA SER A 492 16.73 -20.14 3.41
C SER A 492 17.42 -21.44 2.99
N SER A 493 17.35 -22.47 3.84
CA SER A 493 17.97 -23.78 3.61
C SER A 493 16.93 -24.85 3.31
N VAL A 494 17.09 -25.52 2.17
CA VAL A 494 16.21 -26.61 1.72
C VAL A 494 16.64 -27.98 2.25
N LYS A 495 17.75 -28.08 2.99
CA LYS A 495 18.29 -29.34 3.54
C LYS A 495 17.27 -30.14 4.36
N ALA A 496 16.39 -29.44 5.09
CA ALA A 496 15.37 -30.07 5.91
C ALA A 496 14.27 -30.77 5.08
N LEU A 497 14.08 -30.40 3.81
CA LEU A 497 13.07 -30.99 2.92
C LEU A 497 13.34 -32.47 2.61
N LYS A 498 14.56 -32.97 2.85
CA LYS A 498 14.88 -34.40 2.73
C LYS A 498 13.98 -35.31 3.57
N THR A 499 13.38 -34.78 4.64
CA THR A 499 12.47 -35.53 5.52
C THR A 499 11.15 -35.88 4.82
N LEU A 500 10.75 -35.11 3.81
CA LEU A 500 9.57 -35.36 2.98
C LEU A 500 9.68 -36.66 2.17
N ASN A 501 10.90 -37.17 1.95
CA ASN A 501 11.11 -38.43 1.23
C ASN A 501 10.43 -39.65 1.90
N SER A 502 10.03 -39.52 3.16
CA SER A 502 9.25 -40.55 3.87
C SER A 502 7.77 -40.58 3.47
N ALA A 503 7.20 -39.47 3.00
CA ALA A 503 5.83 -39.35 2.52
C ALA A 503 5.79 -39.45 0.99
N ARG A 504 5.83 -40.68 0.48
CA ARG A 504 5.91 -40.97 -0.98
C ARG A 504 4.70 -40.51 -1.80
N SER A 505 3.58 -40.15 -1.16
CA SER A 505 2.38 -39.66 -1.82
C SER A 505 2.44 -38.18 -2.22
N ILE A 506 3.41 -37.42 -1.71
CA ILE A 506 3.55 -35.99 -2.01
C ILE A 506 3.90 -35.81 -3.49
N LYS A 507 3.11 -34.97 -4.16
CA LYS A 507 3.25 -34.60 -5.57
C LYS A 507 3.37 -33.09 -5.76
N ILE A 508 2.80 -32.31 -4.84
CA ILE A 508 2.73 -30.85 -4.93
C ILE A 508 3.51 -30.23 -3.76
N LEU A 509 4.47 -29.36 -4.08
CA LEU A 509 5.29 -28.66 -3.11
C LEU A 509 5.26 -27.15 -3.39
N ASP A 510 4.70 -26.38 -2.46
CA ASP A 510 4.73 -24.92 -2.53
C ASP A 510 5.76 -24.35 -1.54
N LEU A 511 6.74 -23.61 -2.06
CA LEU A 511 7.82 -22.94 -1.32
C LEU A 511 7.85 -21.44 -1.60
N ASN A 512 6.74 -20.83 -2.03
CA ASN A 512 6.70 -19.43 -2.42
C ASN A 512 7.12 -18.46 -1.30
N ASN A 513 7.59 -17.26 -1.67
CA ASN A 513 7.91 -16.16 -0.75
C ASN A 513 8.81 -16.57 0.43
N ASN A 514 9.82 -17.41 0.17
CA ASN A 514 10.86 -17.79 1.13
C ASN A 514 12.18 -17.07 0.79
N LEU A 515 13.29 -17.48 1.40
CA LEU A 515 14.61 -16.86 1.25
C LEU A 515 15.61 -17.80 0.57
N ILE A 516 15.13 -18.63 -0.36
CA ILE A 516 15.97 -19.61 -1.05
C ILE A 516 16.75 -18.90 -2.16
N GLU A 517 18.07 -18.94 -2.09
CA GLU A 517 18.95 -18.19 -2.99
C GLU A 517 19.44 -19.03 -4.18
N ASN A 518 19.67 -20.34 -3.99
CA ASN A 518 20.33 -21.17 -4.98
C ASN A 518 19.48 -22.40 -5.34
N LEU A 519 19.13 -22.52 -6.62
CA LEU A 519 18.41 -23.69 -7.13
C LEU A 519 19.20 -24.99 -6.98
N LYS A 520 20.54 -24.94 -7.06
CA LYS A 520 21.42 -26.11 -6.88
C LYS A 520 21.30 -26.76 -5.51
N ASP A 521 20.85 -26.01 -4.49
CA ASP A 521 20.70 -26.56 -3.16
C ASP A 521 19.67 -27.69 -3.12
N PHE A 522 18.74 -27.75 -4.08
CA PHE A 522 17.76 -28.83 -4.19
C PHE A 522 18.32 -30.16 -4.73
N GLU A 523 19.52 -30.16 -5.33
CA GLU A 523 20.11 -31.36 -5.92
C GLU A 523 20.24 -32.48 -4.87
N ASN A 524 19.69 -33.66 -5.16
CA ASN A 524 19.71 -34.86 -4.31
C ASN A 524 18.99 -34.76 -2.95
N ILE A 525 18.26 -33.67 -2.67
CA ILE A 525 17.50 -33.52 -1.41
C ILE A 525 16.17 -34.25 -1.49
N ILE A 526 15.37 -33.91 -2.49
CA ILE A 526 14.00 -34.44 -2.67
C ILE A 526 14.08 -35.55 -3.73
N LYS A 527 13.75 -36.77 -3.32
CA LYS A 527 13.80 -37.98 -4.15
C LYS A 527 12.41 -38.48 -4.56
N ILE A 528 11.35 -37.85 -4.05
CA ILE A 528 9.97 -38.12 -4.43
C ILE A 528 9.63 -37.37 -5.74
N PRO A 529 8.75 -37.94 -6.59
CA PRO A 529 8.43 -37.36 -7.89
C PRO A 529 7.45 -36.19 -7.74
N ILE A 530 7.99 -34.97 -7.59
CA ILE A 530 7.20 -33.74 -7.56
C ILE A 530 6.69 -33.41 -8.96
N THR A 531 5.37 -33.29 -9.12
CA THR A 531 4.69 -32.94 -10.38
C THR A 531 4.30 -31.47 -10.44
N GLU A 532 4.05 -30.83 -9.29
CA GLU A 532 3.81 -29.38 -9.20
C GLU A 532 4.71 -28.73 -8.16
N LEU A 533 5.39 -27.64 -8.53
CA LEU A 533 6.33 -26.91 -7.68
C LEU A 533 6.03 -25.41 -7.78
N ASN A 534 6.08 -24.71 -6.64
CA ASN A 534 6.01 -23.25 -6.60
C ASN A 534 7.22 -22.68 -5.86
N LEU A 535 8.06 -21.91 -6.56
CA LEU A 535 9.23 -21.20 -6.05
C LEU A 535 9.09 -19.68 -6.19
N ASP A 536 7.94 -19.17 -6.64
CA ASP A 536 7.73 -17.75 -6.86
C ASP A 536 8.03 -16.90 -5.61
N GLY A 537 8.53 -15.68 -5.81
CA GLY A 537 8.91 -14.78 -4.72
C GLY A 537 10.20 -15.13 -3.97
N ASN A 538 10.95 -16.16 -4.36
CA ASN A 538 12.27 -16.46 -3.79
C ASN A 538 13.40 -15.68 -4.49
N PRO A 539 14.50 -15.31 -3.78
CA PRO A 539 15.66 -14.65 -4.39
C PRO A 539 16.26 -15.39 -5.59
N LEU A 540 16.23 -16.73 -5.59
CA LEU A 540 16.74 -17.56 -6.70
C LEU A 540 16.14 -17.19 -8.07
N CYS A 541 14.90 -16.68 -8.12
CA CYS A 541 14.22 -16.36 -9.37
C CYS A 541 14.97 -15.25 -10.15
N LYS A 542 15.72 -14.39 -9.44
CA LYS A 542 16.51 -13.30 -10.04
C LYS A 542 17.77 -13.81 -10.75
N ASN A 543 18.18 -15.05 -10.53
CA ASN A 543 19.40 -15.62 -11.09
C ASN A 543 19.24 -16.09 -12.54
N PHE A 544 18.02 -16.07 -13.09
CA PHE A 544 17.72 -16.56 -14.44
C PHE A 544 17.42 -15.41 -15.41
N LYS A 545 18.04 -15.43 -16.59
CA LYS A 545 17.87 -14.37 -17.61
C LYS A 545 16.55 -14.47 -18.36
N THR A 546 15.99 -15.68 -18.47
CA THR A 546 14.75 -15.95 -19.20
C THR A 546 13.93 -17.00 -18.47
N ALA A 547 12.59 -16.94 -18.61
CA ALA A 547 11.71 -17.95 -18.06
C ALA A 547 12.01 -19.36 -18.63
N GLY A 548 12.42 -19.45 -19.90
CA GLY A 548 12.81 -20.73 -20.51
C GLY A 548 14.06 -21.37 -19.89
N ASP A 549 15.06 -20.57 -19.51
CA ASP A 549 16.25 -21.05 -18.78
C ASP A 549 15.87 -21.52 -17.37
N TYR A 550 15.06 -20.74 -16.67
CA TYR A 550 14.52 -21.10 -15.37
C TYR A 550 13.77 -22.45 -15.39
N VAL A 551 12.77 -22.60 -16.28
CA VAL A 551 12.02 -23.86 -16.43
C VAL A 551 12.95 -25.02 -16.74
N ARG A 552 13.93 -24.83 -17.63
CA ARG A 552 14.90 -25.89 -18.00
C ARG A 552 15.74 -26.34 -16.82
N GLN A 553 16.27 -25.40 -16.03
CA GLN A 553 17.12 -25.72 -14.89
C GLN A 553 16.32 -26.36 -13.74
N VAL A 554 15.10 -25.88 -13.46
CA VAL A 554 14.22 -26.51 -12.47
C VAL A 554 13.87 -27.93 -12.89
N ARG A 555 13.52 -28.16 -14.16
CA ARG A 555 13.20 -29.50 -14.68
C ARG A 555 14.40 -30.46 -14.67
N LYS A 556 15.64 -29.95 -14.65
CA LYS A 556 16.83 -30.78 -14.48
C LYS A 556 16.89 -31.42 -13.08
N ILE A 557 16.39 -30.71 -12.06
CA ILE A 557 16.34 -31.19 -10.68
C ILE A 557 15.04 -31.96 -10.40
N PHE A 558 13.93 -31.55 -11.01
CA PHE A 558 12.61 -32.19 -10.89
C PHE A 558 12.12 -32.69 -12.28
N PRO A 559 12.54 -33.88 -12.73
CA PRO A 559 12.25 -34.37 -14.08
C PRO A 559 10.77 -34.62 -14.38
N GLU A 560 9.99 -35.00 -13.35
CA GLU A 560 8.56 -35.33 -13.46
C GLU A 560 7.64 -34.10 -13.37
N LEU A 561 8.21 -32.89 -13.33
CA LEU A 561 7.46 -31.66 -13.15
C LEU A 561 6.57 -31.34 -14.37
N THR A 562 5.28 -31.15 -14.13
CA THR A 562 4.27 -30.79 -15.14
C THR A 562 3.70 -29.39 -14.94
N LYS A 563 3.92 -28.76 -13.78
CA LYS A 563 3.49 -27.39 -13.50
C LYS A 563 4.51 -26.69 -12.59
N LEU A 564 4.87 -25.46 -12.94
CA LEU A 564 5.81 -24.63 -12.19
C LEU A 564 5.20 -23.25 -11.97
N ASP A 565 5.19 -22.79 -10.72
CA ASP A 565 4.70 -21.46 -10.31
C ASP A 565 3.27 -21.16 -10.79
N GLY A 566 2.42 -22.19 -10.80
CA GLY A 566 1.04 -22.09 -11.28
C GLY A 566 0.85 -22.35 -12.78
N TYR A 567 1.93 -22.37 -13.57
CA TYR A 567 1.88 -22.51 -15.02
C TYR A 567 2.19 -23.94 -15.50
N PRO A 568 1.36 -24.53 -16.38
CA PRO A 568 1.66 -25.82 -16.99
C PRO A 568 2.96 -25.79 -17.81
N ILE A 569 3.84 -26.76 -17.60
CA ILE A 569 5.05 -26.98 -18.40
C ILE A 569 4.90 -28.27 -19.21
N THR A 570 4.75 -28.16 -20.53
CA THR A 570 4.55 -29.33 -21.40
C THR A 570 5.84 -30.15 -21.53
N LYS A 571 5.72 -31.47 -21.72
CA LYS A 571 6.89 -32.35 -21.97
C LYS A 571 7.71 -31.91 -23.20
N GLN A 572 7.12 -31.15 -24.12
CA GLN A 572 7.73 -30.58 -25.32
C GLN A 572 8.14 -29.10 -25.19
N VAL A 573 8.72 -28.66 -24.06
CA VAL A 573 9.48 -27.39 -24.06
C VAL A 573 10.83 -27.61 -24.78
N SER A 574 10.75 -27.83 -26.09
CA SER A 574 11.73 -27.39 -27.07
C SER A 574 11.14 -26.15 -27.73
N SER A 575 11.66 -24.98 -27.32
CA SER A 575 11.52 -23.68 -27.99
C SER A 575 10.10 -23.17 -28.29
N ALA A 576 9.55 -22.43 -27.33
CA ALA A 576 8.77 -21.19 -27.47
C ALA A 576 7.65 -21.19 -26.42
N MET A 577 7.70 -20.26 -25.48
CA MET A 577 6.47 -19.78 -24.84
C MET A 577 5.48 -19.45 -25.96
N ARG A 578 4.20 -19.77 -25.79
CA ARG A 578 3.16 -19.21 -26.67
C ARG A 578 3.32 -17.70 -26.63
N VAL A 579 3.83 -17.13 -27.73
CA VAL A 579 3.90 -15.69 -27.91
C VAL A 579 2.49 -15.28 -28.29
N GLU A 580 1.75 -14.75 -27.31
CA GLU A 580 0.44 -14.19 -27.59
C GLU A 580 0.61 -12.89 -28.38
N ARG A 581 -0.25 -12.71 -29.39
CA ARG A 581 -0.16 -11.56 -30.31
C ARG A 581 -0.46 -10.24 -29.59
N ASN A 582 -1.36 -10.28 -28.61
CA ASN A 582 -1.74 -9.13 -27.79
C ASN A 582 -1.77 -9.58 -26.32
N PHE A 583 -1.37 -8.69 -25.42
CA PHE A 583 -1.45 -8.88 -23.98
C PHE A 583 -2.22 -7.74 -23.32
N LEU A 584 -3.19 -8.08 -22.48
CA LEU A 584 -3.93 -7.13 -21.65
C LEU A 584 -3.81 -7.55 -20.18
N CYS A 585 -3.30 -6.68 -19.32
CA CYS A 585 -3.28 -6.95 -17.87
C CYS A 585 -4.67 -6.86 -17.21
N SER A 586 -5.67 -6.32 -17.90
CA SER A 586 -7.07 -6.23 -17.47
C SER A 586 -8.00 -6.25 -18.69
N LEU A 587 -9.17 -6.88 -18.56
CA LEU A 587 -10.16 -6.99 -19.65
C LEU A 587 -10.78 -5.63 -19.99
N GLU A 588 -10.89 -4.73 -19.01
CA GLU A 588 -11.40 -3.36 -19.18
C GLU A 588 -10.51 -2.51 -20.10
N ALA A 589 -9.23 -2.87 -20.25
CA ALA A 589 -8.30 -2.16 -21.13
C ALA A 589 -8.66 -2.31 -22.61
N TYR A 590 -9.40 -3.35 -23.01
CA TYR A 590 -9.71 -3.62 -24.41
C TYR A 590 -10.40 -2.42 -25.10
N GLY A 591 -11.47 -1.90 -24.50
CA GLY A 591 -12.21 -0.77 -25.07
C GLY A 591 -11.38 0.51 -25.15
N PHE A 592 -10.48 0.73 -24.18
CA PHE A 592 -9.55 1.85 -24.20
C PHE A 592 -8.55 1.73 -25.36
N VAL A 593 -7.93 0.56 -25.53
CA VAL A 593 -6.92 0.31 -26.57
C VAL A 593 -7.53 0.40 -27.96
N ASP A 594 -8.69 -0.23 -28.17
CA ASP A 594 -9.38 -0.19 -29.46
C ASP A 594 -9.74 1.25 -29.84
N HIS A 595 -10.32 2.03 -28.91
CA HIS A 595 -10.63 3.43 -29.15
C HIS A 595 -9.38 4.27 -29.44
N PHE A 596 -8.33 4.10 -28.63
CA PHE A 596 -7.09 4.86 -28.80
C PHE A 596 -6.42 4.58 -30.14
N ILE A 597 -6.28 3.31 -30.55
CA ILE A 597 -5.62 2.93 -31.80
C ILE A 597 -6.40 3.45 -33.01
N ASN A 598 -7.72 3.27 -33.01
CA ASN A 598 -8.58 3.71 -34.10
C ASN A 598 -8.78 5.23 -34.17
N HIS A 599 -8.36 5.98 -33.14
CA HIS A 599 -8.41 7.44 -33.12
C HIS A 599 -7.03 8.06 -33.39
N TYR A 600 -6.00 7.66 -32.64
CA TYR A 600 -4.68 8.29 -32.64
C TYR A 600 -3.95 8.13 -33.97
N PHE A 601 -3.80 6.88 -34.46
CA PHE A 601 -2.98 6.60 -35.65
C PHE A 601 -3.58 7.16 -36.94
N PRO A 602 -4.91 7.11 -37.19
CA PRO A 602 -5.50 7.78 -38.34
C PRO A 602 -5.27 9.30 -38.36
N ILE A 603 -5.33 9.97 -37.21
CA ILE A 603 -4.99 11.40 -37.14
C ILE A 603 -3.49 11.60 -37.35
N PHE A 604 -2.66 10.71 -36.78
CA PHE A 604 -1.21 10.74 -36.95
C PHE A 604 -0.79 10.59 -38.41
N ASP A 605 -1.51 9.82 -39.21
CA ASP A 605 -1.22 9.64 -40.64
C ASP A 605 -1.84 10.73 -41.54
N SER A 606 -2.63 11.62 -40.95
CA SER A 606 -3.30 12.71 -41.67
C SER A 606 -2.53 14.04 -41.59
N PRO A 607 -2.86 15.02 -42.45
CA PRO A 607 -2.37 16.40 -42.30
C PRO A 607 -2.78 17.06 -40.96
N LEU A 608 -3.74 16.48 -40.23
CA LEU A 608 -4.22 16.98 -38.94
C LEU A 608 -3.38 16.48 -37.76
N ARG A 609 -2.25 15.80 -37.98
CA ARG A 609 -1.35 15.26 -36.94
C ARG A 609 -1.06 16.23 -35.80
N SER A 610 -0.94 17.53 -36.09
CA SER A 610 -0.72 18.58 -35.07
C SER A 610 -1.84 18.65 -34.01
N GLN A 611 -3.07 18.24 -34.33
CA GLN A 611 -4.21 18.22 -33.40
C GLN A 611 -4.03 17.19 -32.28
N LEU A 612 -3.18 16.18 -32.47
CA LEU A 612 -2.87 15.19 -31.43
C LEU A 612 -2.25 15.83 -30.19
N ILE A 613 -1.73 17.07 -30.29
CA ILE A 613 -1.17 17.79 -29.16
C ILE A 613 -2.17 17.98 -28.00
N GLU A 614 -3.47 17.94 -28.28
CA GLU A 614 -4.52 17.99 -27.26
C GLU A 614 -4.59 16.73 -26.40
N MET A 615 -4.09 15.60 -26.90
CA MET A 615 -4.00 14.33 -26.15
C MET A 615 -2.80 14.27 -25.21
N TYR A 616 -1.83 15.19 -25.34
CA TYR A 616 -0.62 15.20 -24.51
C TYR A 616 -0.79 16.10 -23.27
N ASP A 617 -0.08 15.78 -22.19
CA ASP A 617 0.04 16.65 -21.02
C ASP A 617 0.92 17.88 -21.32
N ARG A 618 0.76 18.97 -20.56
CA ARG A 618 1.58 20.19 -20.71
C ARG A 618 3.08 19.93 -20.57
N ARG A 619 3.48 18.96 -19.74
CA ARG A 619 4.87 18.57 -19.48
C ARG A 619 5.20 17.18 -20.04
N CYS A 620 4.59 16.82 -21.17
CA CYS A 620 4.90 15.55 -21.83
C CYS A 620 6.36 15.46 -22.28
N ILE A 621 6.84 14.22 -22.42
CA ILE A 621 8.17 13.90 -22.93
C ILE A 621 8.00 12.93 -24.11
N VAL A 622 8.56 13.28 -25.26
CA VAL A 622 8.66 12.40 -26.43
C VAL A 622 10.13 12.15 -26.73
N SER A 623 10.48 10.91 -27.06
CA SER A 623 11.81 10.56 -27.55
C SER A 623 11.72 9.47 -28.61
N LEU A 624 12.55 9.59 -29.64
CA LEU A 624 12.61 8.63 -30.74
C LEU A 624 14.00 7.99 -30.80
N SER A 625 14.04 6.67 -30.85
CA SER A 625 15.23 5.89 -31.17
C SER A 625 15.06 5.26 -32.54
N PHE A 626 16.06 5.41 -33.39
CA PHE A 626 16.07 4.90 -34.76
C PHE A 626 17.28 3.99 -34.95
N ASN A 627 17.04 2.79 -35.48
CA ASN A 627 18.10 1.86 -35.84
C ASN A 627 17.82 1.24 -37.21
N TYR A 628 18.63 1.60 -38.21
CA TYR A 628 18.51 1.08 -39.55
C TYR A 628 19.76 0.28 -39.93
N ASP A 629 19.56 -0.94 -40.43
CA ASP A 629 20.59 -1.83 -40.92
C ASP A 629 21.31 -1.20 -42.12
N ALA A 630 22.57 -0.82 -41.90
CA ALA A 630 23.42 -0.17 -42.88
C ALA A 630 23.60 -1.00 -44.17
N SER A 631 23.49 -2.33 -44.09
CA SER A 631 23.58 -3.21 -45.26
C SER A 631 22.38 -3.08 -46.22
N LYS A 632 21.27 -2.51 -45.73
CA LYS A 632 20.05 -2.27 -46.52
C LYS A 632 19.97 -0.84 -47.08
N LEU A 633 20.98 -0.01 -46.83
CA LEU A 633 21.05 1.34 -47.39
C LEU A 633 21.34 1.30 -48.89
N ASN A 634 20.63 2.14 -49.64
CA ASN A 634 20.87 2.40 -51.05
C ASN A 634 20.65 3.89 -51.35
N SER A 635 20.89 4.31 -52.59
CA SER A 635 20.75 5.72 -53.00
C SER A 635 19.36 6.31 -52.71
N TYR A 636 18.30 5.49 -52.74
CA TYR A 636 16.92 5.90 -52.46
C TYR A 636 16.61 5.97 -50.95
N THR A 637 17.10 5.00 -50.16
CA THR A 637 16.78 4.93 -48.73
C THR A 637 17.65 5.84 -47.87
N THR A 638 18.84 6.22 -48.33
CA THR A 638 19.78 7.08 -47.57
C THR A 638 19.18 8.45 -47.23
N GLY A 639 18.47 9.08 -48.18
CA GLY A 639 17.83 10.38 -47.92
C GLY A 639 16.64 10.30 -46.96
N ARG A 640 15.94 9.16 -46.93
CA ARG A 640 14.74 8.92 -46.11
C ARG A 640 15.11 8.60 -44.66
N THR A 641 16.07 7.69 -44.48
CA THR A 641 16.62 7.31 -43.17
C THR A 641 17.20 8.52 -42.42
N ARG A 642 17.87 9.44 -43.11
CA ARG A 642 18.45 10.67 -42.52
C ARG A 642 17.41 11.52 -41.77
N LYS A 643 16.14 11.55 -42.20
CA LYS A 643 15.07 12.31 -41.52
C LYS A 643 14.80 11.77 -40.10
N TYR A 644 14.90 10.46 -39.93
CA TYR A 644 14.73 9.79 -38.64
C TYR A 644 16.01 9.87 -37.79
N GLU A 645 17.19 9.82 -38.42
CA GLU A 645 18.47 10.01 -37.73
C GLU A 645 18.58 11.37 -37.04
N LEU A 646 18.04 12.44 -37.65
CA LEU A 646 17.99 13.78 -37.04
C LEU A 646 17.17 13.82 -35.74
N LEU A 647 16.19 12.91 -35.60
CA LEU A 647 15.35 12.79 -34.41
C LEU A 647 15.89 11.72 -33.44
N ASN A 648 16.93 10.98 -33.82
CA ASN A 648 17.40 9.79 -33.10
C ASN A 648 18.03 10.17 -31.76
N ARG A 649 17.66 9.41 -30.73
CA ARG A 649 18.24 9.41 -29.40
C ARG A 649 18.59 7.97 -29.04
N ASN A 650 19.85 7.60 -29.22
CA ASN A 650 20.39 6.32 -28.78
C ASN A 650 21.45 6.55 -27.71
N LEU A 651 21.10 6.30 -26.44
CA LEU A 651 21.99 6.52 -25.29
C LEU A 651 23.18 5.56 -25.23
N LEU A 652 23.17 4.50 -26.04
CA LEU A 652 24.29 3.55 -26.17
C LEU A 652 25.31 4.01 -27.24
N ALA A 653 24.97 5.01 -28.05
CA ALA A 653 25.92 5.65 -28.95
C ALA A 653 26.79 6.65 -28.16
N ASP A 654 28.04 6.85 -28.63
CA ASP A 654 29.15 7.57 -28.00
C ASP A 654 28.79 8.57 -26.85
N PRO A 655 29.20 8.30 -25.58
CA PRO A 655 28.89 9.14 -24.42
C PRO A 655 29.43 10.58 -24.50
N LEU A 656 30.31 10.87 -25.46
CA LEU A 656 30.90 12.20 -25.66
C LEU A 656 30.01 13.14 -26.48
N VAL A 657 28.97 12.62 -27.16
CA VAL A 657 28.01 13.44 -27.89
C VAL A 657 26.73 13.56 -27.06
N PRO A 658 26.41 14.75 -26.50
CA PRO A 658 25.14 14.94 -25.81
C PRO A 658 24.03 14.69 -26.83
N THR A 659 23.26 13.60 -26.71
CA THR A 659 22.07 13.37 -27.55
C THR A 659 20.95 14.29 -27.04
N PRO A 660 20.71 15.48 -27.66
CA PRO A 660 19.78 16.47 -27.11
C PRO A 660 18.33 16.21 -27.55
N ASN A 661 18.09 15.14 -28.31
CA ASN A 661 16.84 14.84 -29.00
C ASN A 661 15.77 14.26 -28.06
N VAL A 662 15.44 15.01 -27.01
CA VAL A 662 14.25 14.80 -26.18
C VAL A 662 13.33 15.99 -26.40
N MET A 663 12.10 15.72 -26.84
CA MET A 663 11.09 16.75 -26.97
C MET A 663 10.35 16.89 -25.64
N TYR A 664 10.57 18.01 -24.97
CA TYR A 664 9.98 18.29 -23.66
C TYR A 664 8.95 19.40 -23.75
N LYS A 665 7.74 19.15 -23.22
CA LYS A 665 6.54 19.99 -23.28
C LYS A 665 5.88 20.04 -24.67
N LYS A 666 4.62 20.48 -24.66
CA LYS A 666 3.76 20.52 -25.86
C LYS A 666 4.41 21.22 -27.07
N ASP A 667 5.06 22.37 -26.89
CA ASP A 667 5.60 23.13 -28.02
C ASP A 667 6.65 22.32 -28.81
N SER A 668 7.59 21.67 -28.11
CA SER A 668 8.60 20.82 -28.73
C SER A 668 8.01 19.53 -29.34
N VAL A 669 6.94 19.00 -28.75
CA VAL A 669 6.22 17.83 -29.31
C VAL A 669 5.41 18.20 -30.56
N LEU A 670 4.83 19.40 -30.58
CA LEU A 670 4.15 19.94 -31.74
C LEU A 670 5.13 20.12 -32.91
N ASP A 671 6.33 20.60 -32.63
CA ASP A 671 7.40 20.68 -33.63
C ASP A 671 7.83 19.28 -34.11
N PHE A 672 7.96 18.30 -33.22
CA PHE A 672 8.17 16.90 -33.60
C PHE A 672 7.11 16.41 -34.59
N PHE A 673 5.81 16.68 -34.37
CA PHE A 673 4.77 16.28 -35.31
C PHE A 673 4.91 16.91 -36.70
N LYS A 674 5.41 18.16 -36.77
CA LYS A 674 5.67 18.84 -38.04
C LYS A 674 6.88 18.25 -38.78
N TYR A 675 7.93 17.89 -38.05
CA TYR A 675 9.17 17.37 -38.64
C TYR A 675 9.15 15.86 -38.89
N PHE A 676 8.27 15.11 -38.21
CA PHE A 676 8.13 13.69 -38.45
C PHE A 676 7.64 13.44 -39.89
N PRO A 677 8.26 12.52 -40.65
CA PRO A 677 7.86 12.24 -42.03
C PRO A 677 6.37 11.86 -42.17
N ALA A 678 5.81 12.06 -43.35
CA ALA A 678 4.47 11.53 -43.64
C ALA A 678 4.48 10.01 -43.50
N SER A 679 3.42 9.44 -42.92
CA SER A 679 3.31 8.01 -42.62
C SER A 679 1.92 7.50 -42.94
N GLU A 680 1.82 6.21 -43.21
CA GLU A 680 0.60 5.42 -43.27
C GLU A 680 0.85 4.11 -42.51
N HIS A 681 0.15 3.91 -41.40
CA HIS A 681 0.26 2.72 -40.57
C HIS A 681 -0.69 1.61 -41.04
N ASP A 682 -0.20 0.38 -41.04
CA ASP A 682 -1.04 -0.80 -41.22
C ASP A 682 -1.63 -1.22 -39.86
N LEU A 683 -2.84 -0.74 -39.56
CA LEU A 683 -3.56 -1.07 -38.32
C LEU A 683 -3.75 -2.59 -38.13
N PHE A 684 -3.85 -3.38 -39.21
CA PHE A 684 -4.00 -4.84 -39.12
C PHE A 684 -2.68 -5.54 -38.76
N SER A 685 -1.55 -4.85 -38.90
CA SER A 685 -0.25 -5.35 -38.45
C SER A 685 -0.02 -5.15 -36.96
N PHE A 686 -0.89 -4.39 -36.27
CA PHE A 686 -0.62 -4.00 -34.90
C PHE A 686 -0.68 -5.19 -33.93
N THR A 687 0.19 -5.10 -32.93
CA THR A 687 0.24 -5.94 -31.74
C THR A 687 0.31 -5.04 -30.51
N THR A 688 -0.44 -5.35 -29.47
CA THR A 688 -0.59 -4.47 -28.31
C THR A 688 -0.26 -5.16 -26.99
N ASP A 689 0.50 -4.48 -26.15
CA ASP A 689 0.78 -4.91 -24.78
C ASP A 689 0.36 -3.81 -23.80
N VAL A 690 -0.64 -4.09 -22.97
CA VAL A 690 -1.02 -3.25 -21.83
C VAL A 690 -0.43 -3.85 -20.56
N THR A 691 0.61 -3.22 -20.04
CA THR A 691 1.35 -3.69 -18.87
C THR A 691 0.90 -3.04 -17.56
N ILE A 692 0.24 -1.89 -17.64
CA ILE A 692 -0.35 -1.18 -16.49
C ILE A 692 -1.72 -0.66 -16.93
N PHE A 693 -2.77 -1.00 -16.18
CA PHE A 693 -4.11 -0.44 -16.36
C PHE A 693 -4.73 -0.18 -14.98
N THR A 694 -4.77 1.10 -14.60
CA THR A 694 -5.34 1.57 -13.32
C THR A 694 -6.03 2.90 -13.56
N ASP A 695 -6.88 3.34 -12.62
CA ASP A 695 -7.55 4.64 -12.73
C ASP A 695 -6.59 5.81 -12.91
N LYS A 696 -5.37 5.72 -12.34
CA LYS A 696 -4.39 6.82 -12.33
C LYS A 696 -3.42 6.79 -13.51
N LEU A 697 -3.13 5.61 -14.04
CA LEU A 697 -2.03 5.38 -14.96
C LEU A 697 -2.33 4.21 -15.90
N VAL A 698 -2.02 4.40 -17.19
CA VAL A 698 -2.09 3.34 -18.21
C VAL A 698 -0.77 3.30 -18.98
N CYS A 699 -0.22 2.10 -19.20
CA CYS A 699 0.98 1.90 -20.02
C CYS A 699 0.64 0.95 -21.18
N LEU A 700 0.66 1.49 -22.40
CA LEU A 700 0.34 0.78 -23.64
C LEU A 700 1.55 0.78 -24.57
N THR A 701 1.98 -0.40 -25.01
CA THR A 701 2.95 -0.56 -26.08
C THR A 701 2.25 -1.07 -27.34
N VAL A 702 2.48 -0.41 -28.47
CA VAL A 702 1.96 -0.78 -29.79
C VAL A 702 3.14 -1.06 -30.70
N SER A 703 3.19 -2.23 -31.30
CA SER A 703 4.16 -2.54 -32.36
C SER A 703 3.44 -2.82 -33.67
N GLY A 704 4.06 -2.49 -34.80
CA GLY A 704 3.47 -2.68 -36.11
C GLY A 704 4.36 -2.19 -37.24
N ILE A 705 3.77 -2.10 -38.43
CA ILE A 705 4.42 -1.61 -39.65
C ILE A 705 3.76 -0.31 -40.12
N PHE A 706 4.58 0.61 -40.62
CA PHE A 706 4.11 1.77 -41.38
C PHE A 706 4.95 1.96 -42.65
N GLN A 707 4.41 2.71 -43.59
CA GLN A 707 5.10 3.14 -44.81
C GLN A 707 5.05 4.65 -44.91
N GLU A 708 6.03 5.28 -45.56
CA GLU A 708 5.81 6.66 -46.02
C GLU A 708 5.03 6.64 -47.34
N PRO A 709 4.15 7.63 -47.60
CA PRO A 709 3.37 7.70 -48.84
C PRO A 709 4.25 7.66 -50.10
N ALA A 710 3.82 6.90 -51.10
CA ALA A 710 4.53 6.80 -52.38
C ALA A 710 4.48 8.14 -53.14
N THR A 711 5.63 8.60 -53.63
CA THR A 711 5.68 9.60 -54.71
C THR A 711 5.73 8.89 -56.06
N ILE A 712 5.41 9.61 -57.15
CA ILE A 712 5.27 9.06 -58.52
C ILE A 712 6.51 8.28 -59.01
N THR A 713 7.66 8.46 -58.35
CA THR A 713 8.96 7.89 -58.75
C THR A 713 9.60 6.97 -57.71
N ASP A 714 8.95 6.64 -56.59
CA ASP A 714 9.62 6.01 -55.43
C ASP A 714 9.32 4.52 -55.22
N VAL A 715 10.36 3.81 -54.76
CA VAL A 715 10.29 2.46 -54.17
C VAL A 715 9.57 2.52 -52.82
N GLU A 716 8.73 1.52 -52.52
CA GLU A 716 8.09 1.38 -51.21
C GLU A 716 9.12 1.38 -50.07
N PHE A 717 8.93 2.24 -49.07
CA PHE A 717 9.79 2.30 -47.89
C PHE A 717 8.96 2.06 -46.65
N ARG A 718 9.08 0.83 -46.15
CA ARG A 718 8.37 0.33 -44.97
C ARG A 718 9.32 0.24 -43.80
N LEU A 719 8.84 0.65 -42.64
CA LEU A 719 9.54 0.62 -41.37
C LEU A 719 8.70 -0.13 -40.35
N ALA A 720 9.37 -0.85 -39.45
CA ALA A 720 8.74 -1.38 -38.25
C ALA A 720 8.85 -0.35 -37.13
N PHE A 721 7.86 -0.33 -36.25
CA PHE A 721 7.89 0.50 -35.07
C PHE A 721 7.42 -0.25 -33.83
N THR A 722 7.91 0.19 -32.68
CA THR A 722 7.37 -0.09 -31.35
C THR A 722 7.22 1.24 -30.64
N ARG A 723 6.02 1.56 -30.19
CA ARG A 723 5.71 2.83 -29.53
C ARG A 723 5.04 2.59 -28.19
N THR A 724 5.65 3.10 -27.13
CA THR A 724 5.15 2.97 -25.76
C THR A 724 4.61 4.30 -25.26
N PHE A 725 3.32 4.31 -24.94
CA PHE A 725 2.60 5.43 -24.39
C PHE A 725 2.37 5.22 -22.89
N LEU A 726 2.72 6.23 -22.10
CA LEU A 726 2.34 6.34 -20.71
C LEU A 726 1.28 7.42 -20.57
N PHE A 727 0.12 7.04 -20.07
CA PHE A 727 -1.00 7.92 -19.83
C PHE A 727 -1.16 8.18 -18.35
N LYS A 728 -1.50 9.42 -18.00
CA LYS A 728 -1.89 9.83 -16.65
C LYS A 728 -3.33 10.33 -16.67
N GLN A 729 -4.08 9.96 -15.63
CA GLN A 729 -5.41 10.51 -15.38
C GLN A 729 -5.34 12.03 -15.22
N HIS A 730 -6.12 12.73 -16.02
CA HIS A 730 -6.20 14.20 -16.03
C HIS A 730 -7.48 14.69 -15.36
N ALA A 731 -8.60 14.02 -15.62
CA ALA A 731 -9.89 14.33 -15.02
C ALA A 731 -10.73 13.05 -14.86
N THR A 732 -11.62 13.07 -13.89
CA THR A 732 -12.58 12.00 -13.55
C THR A 732 -14.00 12.53 -13.60
N GLU A 733 -14.98 11.63 -13.51
CA GLU A 733 -16.40 11.99 -13.46
C GLU A 733 -16.89 12.76 -14.68
N LEU A 734 -16.30 12.49 -15.85
CA LEU A 734 -16.71 13.07 -17.11
C LEU A 734 -17.84 12.24 -17.76
N GLY A 735 -18.48 12.83 -18.77
CA GLY A 735 -19.61 12.22 -19.48
C GLY A 735 -20.93 12.27 -18.72
N ILE A 736 -22.01 11.87 -19.39
CA ILE A 736 -23.41 12.03 -18.91
C ILE A 736 -23.66 11.30 -17.58
N PHE A 737 -22.95 10.19 -17.35
CA PHE A 737 -23.10 9.35 -16.16
C PHE A 737 -21.93 9.46 -15.17
N LYS A 738 -21.01 10.42 -15.37
CA LYS A 738 -19.84 10.63 -14.49
C LYS A 738 -18.96 9.40 -14.27
N ASN A 739 -18.88 8.51 -15.26
CA ASN A 739 -18.10 7.28 -15.20
C ASN A 739 -16.93 7.25 -16.20
N THR A 740 -16.57 8.38 -16.81
CA THR A 740 -15.43 8.44 -17.73
C THR A 740 -14.23 9.17 -17.13
N ASN A 741 -13.06 8.59 -17.35
CA ASN A 741 -11.76 9.17 -17.01
C ASN A 741 -11.15 9.77 -18.28
N GLU A 742 -10.68 11.01 -18.21
CA GLU A 742 -9.83 11.58 -19.25
C GLU A 742 -8.38 11.27 -18.94
N TYR A 743 -7.68 10.72 -19.93
CA TYR A 743 -6.26 10.42 -19.87
C TYR A 743 -5.47 11.35 -20.80
N LYS A 744 -4.29 11.79 -20.35
CA LYS A 744 -3.32 12.53 -21.18
C LYS A 744 -2.00 11.78 -21.27
N ILE A 745 -1.36 11.82 -22.43
CA ILE A 745 -0.05 11.20 -22.67
C ILE A 745 1.03 12.03 -21.97
N ILE A 746 1.75 11.43 -21.02
CA ILE A 746 2.87 12.05 -20.29
C ILE A 746 4.23 11.62 -20.82
N ASN A 747 4.37 10.37 -21.29
CA ASN A 747 5.57 9.88 -21.96
C ASN A 747 5.18 9.12 -23.22
N ASP A 748 5.96 9.31 -24.27
CA ASP A 748 5.79 8.64 -25.56
C ASP A 748 7.17 8.31 -26.13
N ILE A 749 7.47 7.01 -26.14
CA ILE A 749 8.77 6.48 -26.54
C ILE A 749 8.57 5.74 -27.86
N ILE A 750 9.28 6.18 -28.89
CA ILE A 750 9.16 5.64 -30.24
C ILE A 750 10.45 4.93 -30.59
N PHE A 751 10.35 3.68 -31.00
CA PHE A 751 11.47 2.92 -31.56
C PHE A 751 11.14 2.52 -32.99
N ILE A 752 12.04 2.80 -33.93
CA ILE A 752 11.84 2.55 -35.36
C ILE A 752 13.02 1.72 -35.89
N THR A 753 12.70 0.65 -36.62
CA THR A 753 13.68 -0.28 -37.19
C THR A 753 13.32 -0.75 -38.59
N ASN A 754 14.21 -1.53 -39.21
CA ASN A 754 13.86 -2.30 -40.40
C ASN A 754 12.81 -3.37 -40.04
N PRO A 755 11.81 -3.60 -40.90
CA PRO A 755 10.91 -4.73 -40.77
C PRO A 755 11.62 -6.05 -41.12
N THR A 756 11.15 -7.15 -40.55
CA THR A 756 11.56 -8.50 -40.96
C THR A 756 10.92 -8.87 -42.30
N ASN A 757 11.48 -9.87 -42.97
CA ASN A 757 10.94 -10.35 -44.25
C ASN A 757 9.50 -10.87 -44.10
N ASP A 758 9.15 -11.46 -42.95
CA ASP A 758 7.79 -11.95 -42.71
C ASP A 758 6.81 -10.82 -42.43
N GLN A 759 7.24 -9.79 -41.69
CA GLN A 759 6.44 -8.57 -41.50
C GLN A 759 6.15 -7.87 -42.84
N LEU A 760 7.15 -7.73 -43.71
CA LEU A 760 6.99 -7.15 -45.05
C LEU A 760 5.98 -7.93 -45.89
N LYS A 761 6.06 -9.26 -45.84
CA LYS A 761 5.13 -10.13 -46.56
C LYS A 761 3.70 -9.92 -46.09
N MET A 762 3.47 -9.79 -44.79
CA MET A 762 2.12 -9.74 -44.19
C MET A 762 1.50 -8.33 -44.14
N SER A 763 2.32 -7.28 -44.18
CA SER A 763 1.86 -5.89 -44.14
C SER A 763 1.03 -5.50 -45.36
N PHE A 764 0.00 -4.68 -45.15
CA PHE A 764 -0.87 -4.07 -46.17
C PHE A 764 -1.63 -5.07 -47.07
N ARG A 765 -1.80 -6.33 -46.63
CA ARG A 765 -2.58 -7.35 -47.37
C ARG A 765 -4.09 -7.13 -47.33
N TYR A 766 -4.58 -6.43 -46.31
CA TYR A 766 -5.99 -6.14 -46.13
C TYR A 766 -6.28 -4.73 -46.63
N SER A 767 -6.79 -4.61 -47.85
CA SER A 767 -7.26 -3.33 -48.40
C SER A 767 -8.39 -2.78 -47.52
N LYS A 768 -8.34 -1.48 -47.19
CA LYS A 768 -9.38 -0.76 -46.46
C LYS A 768 -10.77 -1.19 -46.99
N PRO A 769 -11.66 -1.78 -46.18
CA PRO A 769 -13.02 -1.95 -46.62
C PRO A 769 -13.57 -0.55 -46.87
N ASN A 770 -14.03 -0.30 -48.10
CA ASN A 770 -14.89 0.84 -48.40
C ASN A 770 -16.03 0.82 -47.37
N LYS A 771 -15.97 1.73 -46.39
CA LYS A 771 -17.08 2.00 -45.47
C LYS A 771 -18.21 2.67 -46.26
N THR A 772 -18.87 1.92 -47.14
CA THR A 772 -20.08 2.35 -47.84
C THR A 772 -21.23 1.36 -47.73
N LYS A 773 -21.12 0.30 -46.93
CA LYS A 773 -22.28 -0.46 -46.45
C LYS A 773 -22.15 -0.73 -44.96
N LEU A 774 -23.05 -0.13 -44.17
CA LEU A 774 -23.35 -0.55 -42.81
C LEU A 774 -23.74 -2.04 -42.89
N GLN A 775 -22.84 -2.94 -42.48
CA GLN A 775 -23.24 -4.30 -42.15
C GLN A 775 -24.02 -4.24 -40.84
N GLU A 776 -25.20 -4.87 -40.80
CA GLU A 776 -25.96 -4.99 -39.57
C GLU A 776 -25.13 -5.73 -38.51
N PRO A 777 -25.17 -5.28 -37.24
CA PRO A 777 -24.44 -5.93 -36.16
C PRO A 777 -24.87 -7.40 -36.02
N THR A 778 -23.90 -8.29 -35.80
CA THR A 778 -24.16 -9.73 -35.61
C THR A 778 -24.95 -9.97 -34.31
N VAL A 779 -25.53 -11.17 -34.14
CA VAL A 779 -26.31 -11.49 -32.93
C VAL A 779 -25.46 -11.36 -31.65
N GLU A 780 -24.17 -11.73 -31.73
CA GLU A 780 -23.21 -11.60 -30.63
C GLU A 780 -22.86 -10.13 -30.35
N ASP A 781 -22.71 -9.29 -31.40
CA ASP A 781 -22.51 -7.84 -31.24
C ASP A 781 -23.74 -7.20 -30.57
N LYS A 782 -24.93 -7.63 -30.97
CA LYS A 782 -26.20 -7.15 -30.42
C LYS A 782 -26.32 -7.49 -28.94
N GLU A 783 -25.96 -8.70 -28.51
CA GLU A 783 -25.95 -9.09 -27.10
C GLU A 783 -24.91 -8.29 -26.28
N TYR A 784 -23.71 -8.07 -26.82
CA TYR A 784 -22.68 -7.27 -26.15
C TYR A 784 -23.09 -5.79 -25.99
N LEU A 785 -23.59 -5.18 -27.06
CA LEU A 785 -24.12 -3.81 -27.04
C LEU A 785 -25.28 -3.71 -26.05
N PHE A 786 -26.14 -4.73 -25.97
CA PHE A 786 -27.26 -4.78 -25.04
C PHE A 786 -26.80 -4.77 -23.58
N VAL A 787 -25.85 -5.64 -23.22
CA VAL A 787 -25.29 -5.71 -21.86
C VAL A 787 -24.59 -4.41 -21.47
N MET A 788 -23.82 -3.81 -22.38
CA MET A 788 -23.18 -2.51 -22.14
C MET A 788 -24.21 -1.38 -21.90
N PHE A 789 -25.24 -1.31 -22.74
CA PHE A 789 -26.27 -0.29 -22.64
C PHE A 789 -27.08 -0.42 -21.35
N GLN A 790 -27.41 -1.65 -20.97
CA GLN A 790 -28.09 -1.96 -19.72
C GLN A 790 -27.28 -1.50 -18.50
N ARG A 791 -25.97 -1.76 -18.52
CA ARG A 791 -25.05 -1.35 -17.44
C ARG A 791 -24.86 0.16 -17.35
N MET A 792 -24.87 0.88 -18.47
CA MET A 792 -24.72 2.34 -18.49
C MET A 792 -25.99 3.09 -18.11
N THR A 793 -27.16 2.59 -18.51
CA THR A 793 -28.45 3.27 -18.31
C THR A 793 -29.17 2.81 -17.05
N GLY A 794 -28.82 1.64 -16.51
CA GLY A 794 -29.52 1.00 -15.39
C GLY A 794 -30.90 0.45 -15.75
N LEU A 795 -31.32 0.49 -17.02
CA LEU A 795 -32.62 0.05 -17.46
C LEU A 795 -32.80 -1.48 -17.37
N LYS A 796 -34.04 -1.95 -17.21
CA LYS A 796 -34.41 -3.36 -17.37
C LYS A 796 -34.48 -3.71 -18.86
N ASN A 797 -34.30 -5.00 -19.18
CA ASN A 797 -34.20 -5.52 -20.55
C ASN A 797 -35.24 -4.92 -21.51
N ILE A 798 -36.52 -4.85 -21.10
CA ILE A 798 -37.62 -4.36 -21.94
C ILE A 798 -37.37 -2.92 -22.45
N TRP A 799 -36.77 -2.06 -21.62
CA TRP A 799 -36.49 -0.67 -21.99
C TRP A 799 -35.19 -0.50 -22.79
N CYS A 800 -34.20 -1.36 -22.56
CA CYS A 800 -33.02 -1.45 -23.42
C CYS A 800 -33.42 -1.87 -24.84
N THR A 801 -34.24 -2.91 -24.98
CA THR A 801 -34.74 -3.39 -26.28
C THR A 801 -35.44 -2.29 -27.05
N ARG A 802 -36.35 -1.57 -26.39
CA ARG A 802 -37.06 -0.45 -27.01
C ARG A 802 -36.14 0.65 -27.52
N CYS A 803 -35.10 1.03 -26.75
CA CYS A 803 -34.15 2.05 -27.19
C CYS A 803 -33.33 1.59 -28.40
N PHE A 804 -32.97 0.31 -28.47
CA PHE A 804 -32.25 -0.26 -29.61
C PHE A 804 -33.13 -0.45 -30.84
N GLU A 805 -34.39 -0.83 -30.68
CA GLU A 805 -35.36 -0.95 -31.77
C GLU A 805 -35.63 0.42 -32.40
N ASP A 806 -35.89 1.46 -31.59
CA ASP A 806 -36.09 2.84 -32.06
C ASP A 806 -34.82 3.43 -32.71
N ALA A 807 -33.65 2.87 -32.41
CA ALA A 807 -32.36 3.32 -32.91
C ALA A 807 -31.77 2.47 -34.06
N ASN A 808 -32.51 1.48 -34.58
CA ASN A 808 -32.01 0.51 -35.57
C ASN A 808 -30.68 -0.15 -35.13
N TRP A 809 -30.56 -0.51 -33.86
CA TRP A 809 -29.37 -1.12 -33.26
C TRP A 809 -28.08 -0.27 -33.34
N ASP A 810 -28.21 1.03 -33.61
CA ASP A 810 -27.11 1.99 -33.47
C ASP A 810 -26.99 2.42 -32.00
N PHE A 811 -25.88 2.07 -31.37
CA PHE A 811 -25.65 2.29 -29.94
C PHE A 811 -25.67 3.77 -29.54
N LYS A 812 -25.16 4.65 -30.41
CA LYS A 812 -25.13 6.09 -30.11
C LYS A 812 -26.53 6.68 -30.21
N LYS A 813 -27.28 6.31 -31.25
CA LYS A 813 -28.69 6.72 -31.38
C LYS A 813 -29.56 6.14 -30.27
N ALA A 814 -29.29 4.92 -29.82
CA ALA A 814 -30.02 4.31 -28.69
C ALA A 814 -29.81 5.13 -27.40
N LEU A 815 -28.59 5.64 -27.17
CA LEU A 815 -28.28 6.53 -26.05
C LEU A 815 -28.99 7.89 -26.19
N GLU A 816 -29.02 8.45 -27.40
CA GLU A 816 -29.76 9.70 -27.68
C GLU A 816 -31.27 9.54 -27.44
N VAL A 817 -31.85 8.40 -27.85
CA VAL A 817 -33.25 8.03 -27.58
C VAL A 817 -33.49 7.90 -26.08
N PHE A 818 -32.61 7.20 -25.35
CA PHE A 818 -32.69 7.10 -23.88
C PHE A 818 -32.65 8.47 -23.22
N ILE A 819 -31.68 9.31 -23.55
CA ILE A 819 -31.51 10.66 -22.97
C ILE A 819 -32.77 11.48 -23.20
N LYS A 820 -33.31 11.45 -24.42
CA LYS A 820 -34.54 12.18 -24.77
C LYS A 820 -35.73 11.68 -23.95
N LEU A 821 -35.94 10.35 -23.89
CA LEU A 821 -37.03 9.75 -23.13
C LEU A 821 -36.91 10.01 -21.62
N ASN A 822 -35.69 10.04 -21.08
CA ASN A 822 -35.42 10.33 -19.68
C ASN A 822 -35.63 11.82 -19.35
N GLN A 823 -35.19 12.73 -20.22
CA GLN A 823 -35.43 14.18 -20.07
C GLN A 823 -36.92 14.56 -20.18
N GLU A 824 -37.68 13.84 -21.02
CA GLU A 824 -39.12 14.02 -21.17
C GLU A 824 -39.93 13.32 -20.05
N ASN A 825 -39.30 12.70 -19.05
CA ASN A 825 -39.94 11.90 -17.99
C ASN A 825 -40.86 10.78 -18.53
N ARG A 826 -40.50 10.18 -19.67
CA ARG A 826 -41.28 9.11 -20.34
C ARG A 826 -40.83 7.71 -19.94
N ILE A 827 -39.78 7.60 -19.13
CA ILE A 827 -39.29 6.36 -18.55
C ILE A 827 -39.72 6.35 -17.07
N PRO A 828 -40.59 5.41 -16.64
CA PRO A 828 -41.02 5.32 -15.25
C PRO A 828 -39.90 4.78 -14.35
N ASP A 829 -39.87 5.16 -13.06
CA ASP A 829 -38.83 4.73 -12.12
C ASP A 829 -38.71 3.19 -12.00
N SER A 830 -39.82 2.47 -12.19
CA SER A 830 -39.86 1.00 -12.21
C SER A 830 -39.12 0.35 -13.38
N ALA A 831 -38.77 1.13 -14.40
CA ALA A 831 -37.98 0.73 -15.56
C ALA A 831 -36.50 0.52 -15.25
N PHE A 832 -36.00 1.09 -14.15
CA PHE A 832 -34.62 0.94 -13.70
C PHE A 832 -34.49 -0.30 -12.80
N SER A 833 -33.34 -0.95 -12.88
CA SER A 833 -32.97 -2.07 -12.02
C SER A 833 -32.64 -1.49 -10.63
N GLU A 834 -33.20 -2.06 -9.56
CA GLU A 834 -32.91 -1.61 -8.18
C GLU A 834 -31.41 -1.76 -7.91
N SER A 835 -30.79 -0.66 -7.43
CA SER A 835 -29.35 -0.53 -7.18
C SER A 835 -28.88 -1.26 -5.94
#